data_AF-A0A847IZW3-F1
#
_entry.id   AF-A0A847IZW3-F1
#
_cell.length_a   1.000
_cell.length_b   1.000
_cell.length_c   1.000
_cell.angle_alpha   90.00
_cell.angle_beta   90.00
_cell.angle_gamma   90.00
#
_symmetry.space_group_name_H-M   'P 1'
#
loop_
_entity.id
_entity.type
_entity.pdbx_description
1 polymer ?
#
loop_
_entity_poly.entity_id
_entity_poly.type
_entity_poly.pdbx_seq_one_letter_code
_entity_poly.pdbx_strand_id
1 'polypeptide(L)'
;MKLKKLIIQVVMLIGVGFILLPYSAQTAFAFTSGNTATTIDDIKVDIKQINEIARPTWQIINSDDGRDGKISQSLAASVVSVVNADTKNDGWLSASDMLSWLYPNDTFEQLKSENVSAEQTVAWLNSKGYTASIVNRSLTTDEIKKSLDNTSPIITIFESQDSINWLEKETTGVLYAHTDVEAGIEKLHQSFVKTAYHGELFIQDGAEQNAFKFEDQYENPDSSSAESDYKWVKSITDIQKDPTWESSLTILSNRASGIFNVNLTKSGNDITGAAFTDSDLKGLYRKYPATTKDSEAKLAAVSLINLYFDDEHQKTIKELENFAKIDTSKDVTGRQIVEWYKSLGFACDTSSGKLTKELTKSLSSSGKLYLTTYKATDQQNNLQQLASIGNGFIDNNFGYAIDTSPMLQDENISTVYKINWGGQDAYQTYLKRNKAFDYDNFMRVDISKGETQGDYQSDLTIYNIRQKSAPEGDNTQFKPTNPAVVNPPEKTANFNSSNNFYIRETQSSEPWCAAYVNAAAINTFRKATDAPITTAKKIMQADRPDLSDEELSTIQGSTIENFVNIINSKYNIGVTVEERALSFDEVKKEIDAGQIIEMDAYNINAQTYEEKQETGHAVAIVGYVTPKDGDENKTPYYEIWNPWWSSTFYIPVNSKTFRLGGIDYKWERTWHNWRQNGPVSVDAASAKQTVASMGNPTAVKQNLIPENPLLSGRTAFSNLKLNQLQNLSLSDEVLFQNIDLFRAQDVMGQLVSSFGRETTIDSKTHGSTYGYAFSLGASEFMRARRNKTTKTTTNMSKAKAFSDGVDDIISARDEIGLIGIGTAVFMAVYIAIQIIPIVNWVGNAALTIINIVTGGGIGIDGIALAIGIYHYYTASQSAESAFNKM
;
A
#
# COMPACT_ATOMS: atom_id res chain seq x y z
N MET A 1 -27.16 13.85 -29.11
CA MET A 1 -27.29 13.16 -27.80
C MET A 1 -26.30 12.02 -27.63
N LYS A 2 -26.33 10.93 -28.43
CA LYS A 2 -25.40 9.79 -28.25
C LYS A 2 -23.91 10.15 -28.35
N LEU A 3 -23.52 11.03 -29.28
CA LEU A 3 -22.13 11.48 -29.43
C LEU A 3 -21.66 12.36 -28.26
N LYS A 4 -22.54 13.22 -27.71
CA LYS A 4 -22.23 14.02 -26.50
C LYS A 4 -22.07 13.13 -25.27
N LYS A 5 -22.95 12.15 -25.06
CA LYS A 5 -22.84 11.17 -23.98
C LYS A 5 -21.55 10.33 -24.06
N LEU A 6 -21.12 9.98 -25.27
CA LEU A 6 -19.85 9.28 -25.52
C LEU A 6 -18.64 10.17 -25.19
N ILE A 7 -18.66 11.44 -25.58
CA ILE A 7 -17.59 12.40 -25.26
C ILE A 7 -17.51 12.64 -23.74
N ILE A 8 -18.64 12.75 -23.04
CA ILE A 8 -18.65 12.90 -21.57
C ILE A 8 -18.10 11.63 -20.89
N GLN A 9 -18.43 10.44 -21.38
CA GLN A 9 -17.86 9.17 -20.89
C GLN A 9 -16.34 9.08 -21.15
N VAL A 10 -15.86 9.58 -22.28
CA VAL A 10 -14.43 9.65 -22.62
C VAL A 10 -13.68 10.67 -21.75
N VAL A 11 -14.29 11.81 -21.45
CA VAL A 11 -13.71 12.85 -20.58
C VAL A 11 -13.64 12.39 -19.11
N MET A 12 -14.61 11.61 -18.63
CA MET A 12 -14.53 10.94 -17.31
C MET A 12 -13.36 9.95 -17.23
N LEU A 13 -13.10 9.18 -18.29
CA LEU A 13 -11.93 8.29 -18.39
C LEU A 13 -10.59 9.06 -18.41
N ILE A 14 -10.55 10.28 -18.96
CA ILE A 14 -9.35 11.14 -19.01
C ILE A 14 -9.04 11.79 -17.65
N GLY A 15 -10.02 11.96 -16.76
CA GLY A 15 -9.80 12.51 -15.40
C GLY A 15 -8.73 11.75 -14.58
N VAL A 16 -8.53 10.47 -14.91
CA VAL A 16 -7.48 9.60 -14.34
C VAL A 16 -6.06 10.08 -14.66
N GLY A 17 -5.86 10.80 -15.77
CA GLY A 17 -4.55 11.29 -16.22
C GLY A 17 -4.02 12.55 -15.49
N PHE A 18 -4.83 13.22 -14.68
CA PHE A 18 -4.47 14.47 -13.99
C PHE A 18 -4.00 14.29 -12.53
N ILE A 19 -3.82 13.05 -12.03
CA ILE A 19 -3.46 12.74 -10.62
C ILE A 19 -1.95 12.92 -10.32
N LEU A 20 -1.28 13.90 -10.92
CA LEU A 20 0.14 14.18 -10.65
C LEU A 20 0.38 15.65 -10.35
N LEU A 21 0.17 16.05 -9.09
CA LEU A 21 0.77 17.26 -8.56
C LEU A 21 2.07 16.92 -7.80
N PRO A 22 3.16 17.67 -8.02
CA PRO A 22 4.35 17.58 -7.18
C PRO A 22 4.03 18.08 -5.77
N TYR A 23 4.14 17.19 -4.78
CA TYR A 23 3.89 17.50 -3.38
C TYR A 23 5.07 18.31 -2.80
N SER A 24 4.79 19.48 -2.24
CA SER A 24 5.71 20.15 -1.32
C SER A 24 5.26 19.82 0.11
N ALA A 25 6.17 19.28 0.90
CA ALA A 25 5.88 18.82 2.26
C ALA A 25 5.40 19.97 3.15
N GLN A 26 4.20 19.84 3.72
CA GLN A 26 3.79 20.63 4.88
C GLN A 26 3.49 19.72 6.08
N THR A 27 3.83 20.25 7.25
CA THR A 27 3.89 19.63 8.57
C THR A 27 2.58 19.79 9.35
N ALA A 28 1.42 19.58 8.72
CA ALA A 28 0.13 19.69 9.40
C ALA A 28 -0.43 18.29 9.75
N PHE A 29 -0.94 18.14 10.98
CA PHE A 29 -1.80 17.03 11.39
C PHE A 29 -3.20 17.28 10.81
N ALA A 30 -3.45 16.83 9.58
CA ALA A 30 -4.77 16.67 8.94
C ALA A 30 -4.58 16.18 7.49
N PHE A 31 -5.59 15.47 6.97
CA PHE A 31 -5.72 15.25 5.52
C PHE A 31 -5.78 16.57 4.75
N THR A 32 -5.26 16.57 3.53
CA THR A 32 -5.35 17.72 2.61
C THR A 32 -6.11 17.36 1.35
N SER A 33 -6.96 18.27 0.86
CA SER A 33 -7.69 18.09 -0.38
C SER A 33 -6.98 18.79 -1.55
N GLY A 34 -6.87 18.13 -2.69
CA GLY A 34 -6.55 18.74 -3.97
C GLY A 34 -7.83 18.95 -4.78
N ASN A 35 -7.92 20.08 -5.50
CA ASN A 35 -8.95 20.26 -6.53
C ASN A 35 -8.31 20.56 -7.88
N THR A 36 -8.73 19.84 -8.91
CA THR A 36 -8.29 20.04 -10.29
C THR A 36 -9.51 20.28 -11.16
N ALA A 37 -9.64 21.49 -11.69
CA ALA A 37 -10.70 21.84 -12.63
C ALA A 37 -10.10 22.10 -14.02
N THR A 38 -10.60 21.38 -15.02
CA THR A 38 -10.16 21.49 -16.42
C THR A 38 -11.38 21.66 -17.32
N THR A 39 -11.30 22.56 -18.30
CA THR A 39 -12.36 22.78 -19.28
C THR A 39 -11.82 22.55 -20.68
N ILE A 40 -12.46 21.66 -21.45
CA ILE A 40 -12.10 21.32 -22.84
C ILE A 40 -13.39 21.33 -23.66
N ASP A 41 -13.47 22.15 -24.71
CA ASP A 41 -14.60 22.23 -25.66
C ASP A 41 -16.01 22.18 -25.01
N ASP A 42 -16.29 23.14 -24.12
CA ASP A 42 -17.55 23.26 -23.35
C ASP A 42 -17.85 22.10 -22.37
N ILE A 43 -16.86 21.25 -22.09
CA ILE A 43 -16.92 20.20 -21.07
C ILE A 43 -16.02 20.58 -19.90
N LYS A 44 -16.63 20.76 -18.74
CA LYS A 44 -15.94 21.05 -17.48
C LYS A 44 -15.77 19.75 -16.69
N VAL A 45 -14.55 19.48 -16.24
CA VAL A 45 -14.21 18.37 -15.32
C VAL A 45 -13.70 18.99 -14.04
N ASP A 46 -14.22 18.56 -12.90
CA ASP A 46 -13.83 19.03 -11.56
C ASP A 46 -13.53 17.81 -10.69
N ILE A 47 -12.26 17.58 -10.36
CA ILE A 47 -11.80 16.42 -9.58
C ILE A 47 -11.35 16.89 -8.21
N LYS A 48 -12.00 16.36 -7.18
CA LYS A 48 -11.61 16.57 -5.78
C LYS A 48 -11.09 15.27 -5.17
N GLN A 49 -9.96 15.35 -4.49
CA GLN A 49 -9.30 14.18 -3.93
C GLN A 49 -8.58 14.47 -2.62
N ILE A 50 -8.42 13.45 -1.77
CA ILE A 50 -7.55 13.48 -0.59
C ILE A 50 -6.13 13.10 -1.01
N ASN A 51 -5.21 14.06 -0.90
CA ASN A 51 -3.86 13.97 -1.49
C ASN A 51 -3.01 12.86 -0.86
N GLU A 52 -3.19 12.57 0.43
CA GLU A 52 -2.42 11.55 1.14
C GLU A 52 -2.77 10.14 0.67
N ILE A 53 -4.03 9.91 0.27
CA ILE A 53 -4.58 8.61 -0.13
C ILE A 53 -4.47 8.41 -1.66
N ALA A 54 -4.62 9.49 -2.43
CA ALA A 54 -4.51 9.50 -3.89
C ALA A 54 -3.09 9.18 -4.39
N ARG A 55 -2.08 9.08 -3.52
CA ARG A 55 -0.71 8.78 -3.94
C ARG A 55 -0.62 7.40 -4.60
N PRO A 56 0.12 7.25 -5.71
CA PRO A 56 0.35 5.95 -6.34
C PRO A 56 1.03 4.94 -5.40
N THR A 57 1.82 5.43 -4.45
CA THR A 57 2.52 4.61 -3.44
C THR A 57 1.68 4.30 -2.20
N TRP A 58 0.50 4.90 -2.05
CA TRP A 58 -0.39 4.59 -0.94
C TRP A 58 -1.12 3.28 -1.23
N GLN A 59 -0.91 2.30 -0.35
CA GLN A 59 -1.50 0.97 -0.39
C GLN A 59 -2.27 0.73 0.90
N ILE A 60 -3.43 0.06 0.81
CA ILE A 60 -4.27 -0.30 1.96
C ILE A 60 -3.61 -1.42 2.79
N ILE A 61 -2.57 -2.05 2.26
CA ILE A 61 -1.74 -3.04 2.95
C ILE A 61 -0.29 -2.60 2.80
N ASN A 62 0.24 -1.92 3.81
CA ASN A 62 1.64 -1.50 3.82
C ASN A 62 2.24 -1.71 5.20
N SER A 63 2.08 -2.92 5.73
CA SER A 63 3.05 -3.41 6.70
C SER A 63 3.84 -4.52 6.03
N ASP A 64 5.16 -4.40 6.02
CA ASP A 64 6.09 -5.55 5.80
C ASP A 64 5.96 -6.61 6.90
N ASP A 65 5.06 -6.36 7.85
CA ASP A 65 4.64 -7.26 8.89
C ASP A 65 3.90 -8.45 8.29
N GLY A 66 4.55 -9.61 8.25
CA GLY A 66 3.96 -10.89 7.83
C GLY A 66 2.77 -11.36 8.68
N ARG A 67 2.32 -10.51 9.62
CA ARG A 67 1.14 -10.65 10.46
C ARG A 67 -0.15 -10.13 9.82
N ASP A 68 -0.05 -9.21 8.88
CA ASP A 68 -1.19 -8.58 8.20
C ASP A 68 -1.42 -9.15 6.80
N GLY A 69 -2.54 -8.77 6.17
CA GLY A 69 -2.83 -9.11 4.77
C GLY A 69 -3.79 -10.30 4.59
N LYS A 70 -4.46 -10.76 5.65
CA LYS A 70 -5.52 -11.76 5.54
C LYS A 70 -6.83 -11.10 5.11
N ILE A 71 -7.56 -11.70 4.18
CA ILE A 71 -8.78 -11.11 3.61
C ILE A 71 -9.87 -10.79 4.65
N SER A 72 -9.91 -11.55 5.75
CA SER A 72 -10.72 -11.32 6.94
C SER A 72 -10.46 -9.97 7.63
N GLN A 73 -9.30 -9.36 7.39
CA GLN A 73 -8.83 -8.13 8.04
C GLN A 73 -9.05 -6.89 7.16
N SER A 74 -9.79 -7.01 6.05
CA SER A 74 -10.02 -5.92 5.07
C SER A 74 -10.44 -4.61 5.72
N LEU A 75 -11.44 -4.66 6.63
CA LEU A 75 -11.92 -3.47 7.33
C LEU A 75 -10.85 -2.88 8.24
N ALA A 76 -10.17 -3.70 9.04
CA ALA A 76 -9.09 -3.23 9.92
C ALA A 76 -7.95 -2.58 9.10
N ALA A 77 -7.55 -3.18 7.98
CA ALA A 77 -6.53 -2.65 7.09
C ALA A 77 -6.95 -1.30 6.46
N SER A 78 -8.20 -1.19 6.01
CA SER A 78 -8.75 0.05 5.45
C SER A 78 -8.80 1.18 6.48
N VAL A 79 -9.13 0.86 7.73
CA VAL A 79 -9.18 1.84 8.84
C VAL A 79 -7.80 2.31 9.23
N VAL A 80 -6.88 1.37 9.45
CA VAL A 80 -5.53 1.67 9.90
C VAL A 80 -4.75 2.45 8.83
N SER A 81 -4.94 2.13 7.54
CA SER A 81 -4.33 2.87 6.44
C SER A 81 -4.79 4.33 6.37
N VAL A 82 -6.06 4.61 6.70
CA VAL A 82 -6.57 5.99 6.87
C VAL A 82 -5.88 6.67 8.05
N VAL A 83 -5.82 6.04 9.22
CA VAL A 83 -5.16 6.63 10.40
C VAL A 83 -3.67 6.92 10.13
N ASN A 84 -2.94 5.98 9.55
CA ASN A 84 -1.52 6.15 9.22
C ASN A 84 -1.27 7.28 8.19
N ALA A 85 -2.21 7.49 7.27
CA ALA A 85 -2.12 8.60 6.31
C ALA A 85 -2.28 9.98 6.97
N ASP A 86 -3.00 10.05 8.09
CA ASP A 86 -3.18 11.26 8.90
C ASP A 86 -2.01 11.50 9.89
N THR A 87 -1.43 10.44 10.46
CA THR A 87 -0.38 10.53 11.50
C THR A 87 1.03 10.29 10.94
N LYS A 88 1.64 11.28 10.28
CA LYS A 88 3.03 11.12 9.76
C LYS A 88 4.12 10.91 10.84
N ASN A 89 3.84 11.09 12.13
CA ASN A 89 4.86 11.14 13.20
C ASN A 89 4.65 10.24 14.44
N ASP A 90 3.59 9.43 14.54
CA ASP A 90 3.25 8.69 15.77
C ASP A 90 3.56 7.17 15.73
N GLY A 91 4.42 6.73 14.79
CA GLY A 91 4.69 5.31 14.56
C GLY A 91 3.61 4.65 13.70
N TRP A 92 4.03 3.64 12.92
CA TRP A 92 3.13 2.91 12.02
C TRP A 92 2.22 1.97 12.82
N LEU A 93 0.90 2.05 12.58
CA LEU A 93 -0.08 1.09 13.10
C LEU A 93 -0.33 -0.01 12.05
N SER A 94 -0.55 -1.24 12.52
CA SER A 94 -0.91 -2.40 11.68
C SER A 94 -2.38 -2.82 11.90
N ALA A 95 -2.96 -3.59 10.98
CA ALA A 95 -4.28 -4.18 11.17
C ALA A 95 -4.27 -5.09 12.41
N SER A 96 -3.17 -5.82 12.62
CA SER A 96 -2.94 -6.62 13.82
C SER A 96 -2.92 -5.80 15.11
N ASP A 97 -2.46 -4.53 15.11
CA ASP A 97 -2.51 -3.67 16.31
C ASP A 97 -3.95 -3.33 16.72
N MET A 98 -4.80 -3.08 15.72
CA MET A 98 -6.23 -2.87 15.93
C MET A 98 -6.91 -4.13 16.46
N LEU A 99 -6.63 -5.28 15.86
CA LEU A 99 -7.20 -6.57 16.28
C LEU A 99 -6.69 -6.99 17.66
N SER A 100 -5.42 -6.74 17.99
CA SER A 100 -4.86 -6.99 19.33
C SER A 100 -5.50 -6.13 20.42
N TRP A 101 -5.94 -4.92 20.07
CA TRP A 101 -6.71 -4.06 20.97
C TRP A 101 -8.12 -4.60 21.21
N LEU A 102 -8.78 -5.09 20.16
CA LEU A 102 -10.13 -5.68 20.24
C LEU A 102 -10.15 -7.05 20.92
N TYR A 103 -9.12 -7.86 20.68
CA TYR A 103 -9.01 -9.26 21.08
C TYR A 103 -7.70 -9.53 21.86
N PRO A 104 -7.51 -8.90 23.05
CA PRO A 104 -6.23 -8.93 23.79
C PRO A 104 -5.82 -10.30 24.37
N ASN A 105 -6.66 -11.32 24.20
CA ASN A 105 -6.41 -12.68 24.66
C ASN A 105 -6.15 -13.66 23.51
N ASP A 106 -6.28 -13.21 22.26
CA ASP A 106 -6.08 -14.05 21.09
C ASP A 106 -4.58 -14.08 20.73
N THR A 107 -4.09 -15.25 20.30
CA THR A 107 -2.72 -15.41 19.81
C THR A 107 -2.58 -14.79 18.42
N PHE A 108 -1.35 -14.56 17.97
CA PHE A 108 -1.10 -14.04 16.63
C PHE A 108 -1.78 -14.87 15.52
N GLU A 109 -1.71 -16.20 15.60
CA GLU A 109 -2.38 -17.08 14.64
C GLU A 109 -3.91 -16.97 14.70
N GLN A 110 -4.47 -16.67 15.87
CA GLN A 110 -5.91 -16.44 16.02
C GLN A 110 -6.32 -15.09 15.43
N LEU A 111 -5.51 -14.04 15.60
CA LEU A 111 -5.75 -12.69 15.04
C LEU A 111 -5.86 -12.67 13.50
N LYS A 112 -5.19 -13.61 12.81
CA LYS A 112 -5.35 -13.80 11.35
C LYS A 112 -6.78 -14.14 10.94
N SER A 113 -7.52 -14.80 11.82
CA SER A 113 -8.92 -15.19 11.58
C SER A 113 -9.94 -14.19 12.10
N GLU A 114 -9.49 -13.16 12.81
CA GLU A 114 -10.38 -12.14 13.37
C GLU A 114 -10.83 -11.16 12.30
N ASN A 115 -12.11 -10.82 12.37
CA ASN A 115 -12.70 -9.70 11.65
C ASN A 115 -13.12 -8.63 12.68
N VAL A 116 -13.52 -7.47 12.20
CA VAL A 116 -14.02 -6.36 12.98
C VAL A 116 -15.34 -5.87 12.40
N SER A 117 -16.29 -5.50 13.27
CA SER A 117 -17.53 -4.86 12.84
C SER A 117 -17.33 -3.35 12.61
N ALA A 118 -18.26 -2.68 11.93
CA ALA A 118 -18.24 -1.22 11.81
C ALA A 118 -18.29 -0.54 13.19
N GLU A 119 -19.05 -1.08 14.14
CA GLU A 119 -19.20 -0.56 15.51
C GLU A 119 -17.91 -0.71 16.31
N GLN A 120 -17.26 -1.88 16.25
CA GLN A 120 -15.96 -2.10 16.88
C GLN A 120 -14.88 -1.21 16.27
N THR A 121 -14.94 -0.99 14.95
CA THR A 121 -14.06 -0.06 14.24
C THR A 121 -14.22 1.36 14.75
N VAL A 122 -15.46 1.86 14.86
CA VAL A 122 -15.72 3.19 15.40
C VAL A 122 -15.30 3.30 16.87
N ALA A 123 -15.51 2.26 17.68
CA ALA A 123 -15.02 2.23 19.05
C ALA A 123 -13.49 2.31 19.12
N TRP A 124 -12.78 1.61 18.23
CA TRP A 124 -11.32 1.69 18.12
C TRP A 124 -10.87 3.07 17.65
N LEU A 125 -11.49 3.65 16.61
CA LEU A 125 -11.21 5.02 16.14
C LEU A 125 -11.40 6.05 17.27
N ASN A 126 -12.50 5.94 18.03
CA ASN A 126 -12.74 6.76 19.21
C ASN A 126 -11.64 6.58 20.26
N SER A 127 -11.10 5.37 20.46
CA SER A 127 -9.95 5.11 21.34
C SER A 127 -8.64 5.75 20.85
N LYS A 128 -8.56 6.08 19.57
CA LYS A 128 -7.42 6.73 18.91
C LYS A 128 -7.61 8.23 18.72
N GLY A 129 -8.75 8.77 19.14
CA GLY A 129 -9.05 10.18 19.04
C GLY A 129 -9.64 10.62 17.74
N TYR A 130 -10.21 9.68 17.00
CA TYR A 130 -10.98 9.96 15.81
C TYR A 130 -12.45 9.90 16.17
N THR A 131 -13.22 10.89 15.72
CA THR A 131 -14.67 10.72 15.60
C THR A 131 -14.96 9.93 14.32
N ALA A 132 -16.02 9.13 14.33
CA ALA A 132 -16.51 8.45 13.13
C ALA A 132 -18.00 8.10 13.27
N SER A 133 -18.72 8.12 12.15
CA SER A 133 -20.15 7.84 12.05
C SER A 133 -20.40 6.62 11.15
N ILE A 134 -21.32 5.75 11.55
CA ILE A 134 -21.74 4.60 10.74
C ILE A 134 -23.02 4.93 9.98
N VAL A 135 -23.00 4.69 8.67
CA VAL A 135 -24.19 4.74 7.82
C VAL A 135 -24.49 3.32 7.34
N ASN A 136 -25.64 2.77 7.74
CA ASN A 136 -26.06 1.40 7.41
C ASN A 136 -26.76 1.29 6.04
N ARG A 137 -26.16 1.92 5.02
CA ARG A 137 -26.54 1.87 3.61
C ARG A 137 -25.39 2.42 2.78
N SER A 138 -25.46 2.27 1.46
CA SER A 138 -24.62 3.06 0.57
C SER A 138 -24.97 4.55 0.65
N LEU A 139 -23.96 5.37 0.45
CA LEU A 139 -24.10 6.83 0.44
C LEU A 139 -24.71 7.30 -0.89
N THR A 140 -25.32 8.47 -0.86
CA THR A 140 -25.69 9.18 -2.09
C THR A 140 -24.51 9.97 -2.62
N THR A 141 -24.54 10.31 -3.92
CA THR A 141 -23.58 11.23 -4.56
C THR A 141 -23.34 12.50 -3.73
N ASP A 142 -24.41 13.14 -3.23
CA ASP A 142 -24.31 14.37 -2.43
C ASP A 142 -23.60 14.15 -1.07
N GLU A 143 -23.84 13.01 -0.42
CA GLU A 143 -23.17 12.66 0.84
C GLU A 143 -21.68 12.39 0.64
N ILE A 144 -21.33 11.69 -0.46
CA ILE A 144 -19.94 11.42 -0.84
C ILE A 144 -19.21 12.75 -1.08
N LYS A 145 -19.78 13.61 -1.93
CA LYS A 145 -19.24 14.95 -2.21
C LYS A 145 -19.04 15.74 -0.94
N LYS A 146 -20.07 15.81 -0.08
CA LYS A 146 -20.01 16.55 1.18
C LYS A 146 -18.87 16.05 2.08
N SER A 147 -18.64 14.75 2.17
CA SER A 147 -17.56 14.19 2.99
C SER A 147 -16.18 14.52 2.40
N LEU A 148 -15.99 14.22 1.11
CA LEU A 148 -14.71 14.40 0.45
C LEU A 148 -14.31 15.88 0.28
N ASP A 149 -15.28 16.76 0.04
CA ASP A 149 -15.06 18.21 -0.04
C ASP A 149 -14.59 18.80 1.29
N ASN A 150 -14.93 18.16 2.41
CA ASN A 150 -14.44 18.50 3.74
C ASN A 150 -13.15 17.73 4.10
N THR A 151 -12.52 17.08 3.13
CA THR A 151 -11.31 16.26 3.31
C THR A 151 -11.49 15.09 4.28
N SER A 152 -12.71 14.58 4.39
CA SER A 152 -13.03 13.44 5.25
C SER A 152 -13.10 12.17 4.42
N PRO A 153 -12.16 11.23 4.57
CA PRO A 153 -12.21 9.95 3.86
C PRO A 153 -13.41 9.13 4.30
N ILE A 154 -13.89 8.26 3.41
CA ILE A 154 -15.00 7.35 3.68
C ILE A 154 -14.48 5.93 3.54
N ILE A 155 -14.73 5.10 4.55
CA ILE A 155 -14.50 3.66 4.45
C ILE A 155 -15.79 3.01 3.97
N THR A 156 -15.72 2.30 2.87
CA THR A 156 -16.85 1.60 2.25
C THR A 156 -16.80 0.12 2.59
N ILE A 157 -17.96 -0.46 2.92
CA ILE A 157 -18.11 -1.90 3.17
C ILE A 157 -19.06 -2.46 2.11
N PHE A 158 -18.55 -3.44 1.37
CA PHE A 158 -19.22 -4.11 0.27
C PHE A 158 -19.48 -5.57 0.63
N GLU A 159 -20.68 -6.07 0.38
CA GLU A 159 -21.07 -7.45 0.64
C GLU A 159 -21.26 -8.21 -0.68
N SER A 160 -20.60 -9.36 -0.82
CA SER A 160 -20.77 -10.24 -1.96
C SER A 160 -22.18 -10.82 -1.99
N GLN A 161 -22.80 -10.81 -3.16
CA GLN A 161 -24.12 -11.41 -3.38
C GLN A 161 -24.03 -12.90 -3.73
N ASP A 162 -22.82 -13.45 -3.91
CA ASP A 162 -22.60 -14.88 -4.14
C ASP A 162 -22.22 -15.59 -2.84
N SER A 163 -23.03 -16.58 -2.46
CA SER A 163 -22.76 -17.46 -1.31
C SER A 163 -21.47 -18.29 -1.42
N ILE A 164 -20.94 -18.47 -2.64
CA ILE A 164 -19.67 -19.17 -2.88
C ILE A 164 -18.49 -18.36 -2.32
N ASN A 165 -18.60 -17.03 -2.28
CA ASN A 165 -17.60 -16.12 -1.73
C ASN A 165 -17.71 -15.94 -0.22
N TRP A 166 -17.89 -17.01 0.53
CA TRP A 166 -18.08 -16.93 1.98
C TRP A 166 -16.84 -16.36 2.71
N LEU A 167 -15.63 -16.53 2.16
CA LEU A 167 -14.40 -15.97 2.74
C LEU A 167 -14.25 -14.47 2.46
N GLU A 168 -14.72 -14.03 1.30
CA GLU A 168 -14.68 -12.63 0.84
C GLU A 168 -16.07 -11.96 0.95
N LYS A 169 -16.92 -12.51 1.83
CA LYS A 169 -18.32 -12.10 1.93
C LYS A 169 -18.43 -10.60 2.15
N GLU A 170 -17.52 -10.03 2.94
CA GLU A 170 -17.36 -8.59 3.08
C GLU A 170 -15.97 -8.17 2.61
N THR A 171 -15.92 -7.17 1.74
CA THR A 171 -14.68 -6.51 1.30
C THR A 171 -14.83 -5.01 1.50
N THR A 172 -13.71 -4.32 1.67
CA THR A 172 -13.72 -2.90 2.04
C THR A 172 -12.77 -2.07 1.21
N GLY A 173 -13.04 -0.77 1.20
CA GLY A 173 -12.19 0.20 0.55
C GLY A 173 -12.25 1.57 1.21
N VAL A 174 -11.38 2.45 0.72
CA VAL A 174 -11.28 3.84 1.11
C VAL A 174 -11.63 4.68 -0.10
N LEU A 175 -12.80 5.31 -0.03
CA LEU A 175 -13.27 6.28 -1.00
C LEU A 175 -12.57 7.61 -0.70
N TYR A 176 -11.84 8.12 -1.68
CA TYR A 176 -10.85 9.20 -1.48
C TYR A 176 -10.95 10.34 -2.49
N ALA A 177 -11.66 10.14 -3.60
CA ALA A 177 -11.84 11.15 -4.62
C ALA A 177 -13.21 11.05 -5.28
N HIS A 178 -13.62 12.16 -5.89
CA HIS A 178 -14.75 12.21 -6.79
C HIS A 178 -14.52 13.20 -7.93
N THR A 179 -15.22 12.99 -9.04
CA THR A 179 -15.21 13.86 -10.21
C THR A 179 -16.62 14.24 -10.62
N ASP A 180 -16.76 15.50 -11.05
CA ASP A 180 -17.95 16.02 -11.71
C ASP A 180 -17.60 16.44 -13.13
N VAL A 181 -18.35 15.93 -14.10
CA VAL A 181 -18.25 16.31 -15.51
C VAL A 181 -19.52 16.98 -15.96
N GLU A 182 -19.42 18.23 -16.39
CA GLU A 182 -20.52 19.05 -16.91
C GLU A 182 -20.33 19.30 -18.40
N ALA A 183 -21.34 18.99 -19.23
CA ALA A 183 -21.35 19.29 -20.65
C ALA A 183 -22.71 19.86 -21.08
N GLY A 184 -22.84 21.17 -21.06
CA GLY A 184 -24.12 21.85 -21.26
C GLY A 184 -25.08 21.61 -20.08
N ILE A 185 -26.19 20.88 -20.31
CA ILE A 185 -27.18 20.53 -19.27
C ILE A 185 -26.95 19.15 -18.64
N GLU A 186 -26.07 18.33 -19.21
CA GLU A 186 -25.76 16.99 -18.71
C GLU A 186 -24.65 17.09 -17.66
N LYS A 187 -24.87 16.47 -16.49
CA LYS A 187 -23.88 16.32 -15.42
C LYS A 187 -23.69 14.83 -15.14
N LEU A 188 -22.45 14.40 -14.97
CA LEU A 188 -22.10 13.05 -14.53
C LEU A 188 -21.13 13.10 -13.37
N HIS A 189 -21.34 12.22 -12.41
CA HIS A 189 -20.49 12.05 -11.24
C HIS A 189 -19.82 10.68 -11.26
N GLN A 190 -18.60 10.62 -10.73
CA GLN A 190 -17.91 9.36 -10.49
C GLN A 190 -17.07 9.45 -9.21
N SER A 191 -17.14 8.41 -8.39
CA SER A 191 -16.39 8.26 -7.14
C SER A 191 -15.28 7.21 -7.29
N PHE A 192 -14.16 7.44 -6.61
CA PHE A 192 -12.96 6.61 -6.68
C PHE A 192 -12.70 5.95 -5.33
N VAL A 193 -12.58 4.62 -5.32
CA VAL A 193 -12.38 3.80 -4.13
C VAL A 193 -11.13 2.95 -4.32
N LYS A 194 -10.17 3.05 -3.40
CA LYS A 194 -9.09 2.07 -3.28
C LYS A 194 -9.57 0.93 -2.40
N THR A 195 -9.45 -0.31 -2.82
CA THR A 195 -9.89 -1.46 -2.02
C THR A 195 -8.71 -2.22 -1.43
N ALA A 196 -8.95 -2.94 -0.34
CA ALA A 196 -7.89 -3.71 0.32
C ALA A 196 -7.33 -4.83 -0.55
N TYR A 197 -8.16 -5.48 -1.37
CA TYR A 197 -7.81 -6.71 -2.09
C TYR A 197 -8.24 -6.75 -3.57
N HIS A 198 -8.98 -5.76 -4.08
CA HIS A 198 -9.56 -5.78 -5.43
C HIS A 198 -9.09 -4.61 -6.32
N GLY A 199 -8.04 -3.89 -5.93
CA GLY A 199 -7.56 -2.72 -6.68
C GLY A 199 -8.45 -1.48 -6.55
N GLU A 200 -8.54 -0.69 -7.61
CA GLU A 200 -9.37 0.52 -7.64
C GLU A 200 -10.76 0.23 -8.24
N LEU A 201 -11.79 0.75 -7.57
CA LEU A 201 -13.18 0.67 -7.99
C LEU A 201 -13.68 2.07 -8.35
N PHE A 202 -14.40 2.16 -9.46
CA PHE A 202 -15.08 3.38 -9.89
C PHE A 202 -16.60 3.20 -9.76
N ILE A 203 -17.24 4.10 -9.04
CA ILE A 203 -18.70 4.10 -8.87
C ILE A 203 -19.28 5.30 -9.64
N GLN A 204 -20.11 5.04 -10.64
CA GLN A 204 -20.78 6.07 -11.44
C GLN A 204 -22.05 6.58 -10.73
N ASP A 205 -22.45 7.80 -11.06
CA ASP A 205 -23.66 8.44 -10.54
C ASP A 205 -24.90 7.55 -10.65
N GLY A 206 -25.55 7.28 -9.52
CA GLY A 206 -26.72 6.44 -9.41
C GLY A 206 -26.43 4.93 -9.39
N ALA A 207 -25.16 4.52 -9.47
CA ALA A 207 -24.74 3.12 -9.35
C ALA A 207 -24.43 2.73 -7.89
N GLU A 208 -24.32 3.68 -6.95
CA GLU A 208 -23.99 3.45 -5.53
C GLU A 208 -24.98 2.50 -4.83
N GLN A 209 -26.23 2.47 -5.30
CA GLN A 209 -27.31 1.67 -4.74
C GLN A 209 -27.47 0.31 -5.43
N ASN A 210 -26.79 0.10 -6.56
CA ASN A 210 -26.88 -1.11 -7.36
C ASN A 210 -25.75 -2.07 -7.02
N ALA A 211 -25.96 -3.34 -7.36
CA ALA A 211 -24.86 -4.28 -7.33
C ALA A 211 -23.89 -4.00 -8.49
N PHE A 212 -22.60 -4.15 -8.24
CA PHE A 212 -21.53 -3.90 -9.20
C PHE A 212 -20.47 -5.00 -9.12
N LYS A 213 -19.67 -5.13 -10.17
CA LYS A 213 -18.51 -6.02 -10.20
C LYS A 213 -17.23 -5.19 -10.09
N PHE A 214 -16.17 -5.81 -9.60
CA PHE A 214 -14.83 -5.25 -9.69
C PHE A 214 -14.28 -5.52 -11.10
N GLU A 215 -14.63 -4.65 -12.07
CA GLU A 215 -14.38 -4.90 -13.51
C GLU A 215 -12.91 -4.72 -13.94
N ASP A 216 -12.07 -4.04 -13.15
CA ASP A 216 -10.64 -3.78 -13.44
C ASP A 216 -9.71 -4.35 -12.36
N GLN A 217 -9.41 -5.65 -12.46
CA GLN A 217 -8.55 -6.38 -11.53
C GLN A 217 -7.19 -6.73 -12.16
N TYR A 218 -6.42 -5.73 -12.61
CA TYR A 218 -5.11 -5.95 -13.28
C TYR A 218 -4.11 -6.76 -12.41
N GLU A 219 -4.28 -6.75 -11.08
CA GLU A 219 -3.41 -7.42 -10.11
C GLU A 219 -4.15 -8.33 -9.11
N ASN A 220 -5.48 -8.50 -9.18
CA ASN A 220 -6.17 -9.43 -8.30
C ASN A 220 -6.30 -10.78 -9.03
N PRO A 221 -5.69 -11.85 -8.50
CA PRO A 221 -5.92 -13.19 -9.02
C PRO A 221 -7.38 -13.51 -8.90
N ASP A 222 -7.95 -13.98 -10.01
CA ASP A 222 -9.34 -14.41 -10.16
C ASP A 222 -9.72 -15.41 -9.04
N SER A 223 -9.99 -14.86 -7.86
CA SER A 223 -10.85 -15.45 -6.88
C SER A 223 -12.26 -15.28 -7.45
N SER A 224 -13.19 -16.16 -7.09
CA SER A 224 -14.60 -16.09 -7.51
C SER A 224 -15.29 -14.73 -7.20
N SER A 225 -14.58 -13.77 -6.61
CA SER A 225 -14.92 -12.36 -6.46
C SER A 225 -15.01 -11.55 -7.75
N ALA A 226 -14.19 -11.81 -8.78
CA ALA A 226 -14.23 -11.00 -10.01
C ALA A 226 -15.54 -11.18 -10.79
N GLU A 227 -16.13 -12.37 -10.72
CA GLU A 227 -17.44 -12.66 -11.33
C GLU A 227 -18.63 -12.28 -10.45
N SER A 228 -18.42 -12.03 -9.17
CA SER A 228 -19.49 -11.82 -8.20
C SER A 228 -19.96 -10.39 -8.11
N ASP A 229 -21.27 -10.24 -7.99
CA ASP A 229 -21.91 -8.96 -7.75
C ASP A 229 -21.69 -8.57 -6.28
N TYR A 230 -21.17 -7.37 -6.04
CA TYR A 230 -21.02 -6.77 -4.72
C TYR A 230 -22.03 -5.65 -4.54
N LYS A 231 -22.57 -5.55 -3.33
CA LYS A 231 -23.47 -4.46 -2.94
C LYS A 231 -22.81 -3.61 -1.86
N TRP A 232 -22.86 -2.29 -2.02
CA TRP A 232 -22.46 -1.37 -0.96
C TRP A 232 -23.52 -1.35 0.16
N VAL A 233 -23.14 -1.89 1.32
CA VAL A 233 -24.07 -2.13 2.44
C VAL A 233 -23.87 -1.15 3.60
N LYS A 234 -22.64 -0.68 3.84
CA LYS A 234 -22.34 0.25 4.94
C LYS A 234 -21.20 1.21 4.60
N SER A 235 -21.14 2.30 5.35
CA SER A 235 -20.03 3.25 5.32
C SER A 235 -19.64 3.70 6.72
N ILE A 236 -18.35 3.94 6.90
CA ILE A 236 -17.81 4.70 8.03
C ILE A 236 -17.37 6.05 7.47
N THR A 237 -17.95 7.10 8.02
CA THR A 237 -17.87 8.48 7.54
C THR A 237 -17.43 9.41 8.67
N ASP A 238 -17.22 10.68 8.37
CA ASP A 238 -16.82 11.70 9.35
C ASP A 238 -15.55 11.32 10.14
N ILE A 239 -14.65 10.56 9.52
CA ILE A 239 -13.39 10.11 10.12
C ILE A 239 -12.47 11.32 10.24
N GLN A 240 -12.44 11.90 11.43
CA GLN A 240 -11.68 13.11 11.70
C GLN A 240 -11.00 12.97 13.06
N LYS A 241 -9.70 13.30 13.12
CA LYS A 241 -9.01 13.41 14.39
C LYS A 241 -9.65 14.56 15.17
N ASP A 242 -10.20 14.26 16.33
CA ASP A 242 -10.75 15.27 17.22
C ASP A 242 -9.63 16.25 17.57
N PRO A 243 -9.72 17.53 17.16
CA PRO A 243 -8.68 18.53 17.46
C PRO A 243 -8.57 18.81 18.96
N THR A 244 -9.54 18.37 19.76
CA THR A 244 -9.54 18.40 21.23
C THR A 244 -9.13 17.07 21.85
N TRP A 245 -8.75 16.06 21.06
CA TRP A 245 -8.19 14.82 21.57
C TRP A 245 -6.98 15.09 22.45
N GLU A 246 -6.03 15.89 21.96
CA GLU A 246 -4.94 16.44 22.77
C GLU A 246 -5.36 17.72 23.51
N SER A 247 -6.59 17.78 24.03
CA SER A 247 -6.98 18.87 24.92
C SER A 247 -6.19 18.76 26.20
N SER A 248 -5.11 19.54 26.28
CA SER A 248 -4.38 19.73 27.51
C SER A 248 -5.28 20.45 28.52
N LEU A 249 -5.61 19.80 29.63
CA LEU A 249 -6.16 20.48 30.79
C LEU A 249 -5.01 20.94 31.68
N THR A 250 -5.02 22.21 32.09
CA THR A 250 -4.03 22.74 33.02
C THR A 250 -4.54 22.67 34.44
N ILE A 251 -3.84 21.95 35.31
CA ILE A 251 -3.96 22.13 36.76
C ILE A 251 -3.03 23.27 37.15
N LEU A 252 -3.55 24.24 37.91
CA LEU A 252 -2.74 25.35 38.44
C LEU A 252 -2.10 24.96 39.77
N SER A 253 -0.86 25.39 39.97
CA SER A 253 -0.08 25.05 41.16
C SER A 253 -0.70 25.59 42.45
N ASN A 254 -0.71 24.74 43.48
CA ASN A 254 -0.82 25.11 44.89
C ASN A 254 0.26 24.34 45.66
N ARG A 255 1.46 24.93 45.73
CA ARG A 255 2.65 24.28 46.31
C ARG A 255 2.48 23.94 47.79
N ALA A 256 1.74 24.74 48.57
CA ALA A 256 1.46 24.45 49.97
C ALA A 256 0.68 23.13 50.14
N SER A 257 -0.20 22.83 49.19
CA SER A 257 -0.99 21.58 49.12
C SER A 257 -0.32 20.46 48.31
N GLY A 258 0.91 20.67 47.82
CA GLY A 258 1.64 19.67 47.03
C GLY A 258 1.18 19.52 45.58
N ILE A 259 0.50 20.53 45.02
CA ILE A 259 0.00 20.53 43.64
C ILE A 259 0.88 21.45 42.78
N PHE A 260 1.41 20.92 41.68
CA PHE A 260 2.23 21.61 40.69
C PHE A 260 1.48 21.83 39.39
N ASN A 261 2.00 22.70 38.52
CA ASN A 261 1.42 22.94 37.22
C ASN A 261 1.63 21.72 36.33
N VAL A 262 0.53 21.16 35.82
CA VAL A 262 0.56 20.01 34.92
C VAL A 262 -0.40 20.21 33.77
N ASN A 263 0.07 19.86 32.57
CA ASN A 263 -0.75 19.71 31.39
C ASN A 263 -1.15 18.24 31.27
N LEU A 264 -2.45 17.97 31.31
CA LEU A 264 -3.01 16.64 31.20
C LEU A 264 -3.50 16.40 29.78
N THR A 265 -2.97 15.38 29.11
CA THR A 265 -3.49 14.92 27.81
C THR A 265 -4.61 13.93 28.04
N LYS A 266 -5.69 14.05 27.26
CA LYS A 266 -6.86 13.18 27.35
C LYS A 266 -7.04 12.30 26.11
N SER A 267 -7.88 11.30 26.27
CA SER A 267 -8.33 10.36 25.26
C SER A 267 -9.78 10.01 25.61
N GLY A 268 -10.72 10.77 25.06
CA GLY A 268 -12.10 10.77 25.52
C GLY A 268 -12.19 11.18 26.99
N ASN A 269 -12.71 10.29 27.85
CA ASN A 269 -12.80 10.53 29.29
C ASN A 269 -11.54 10.15 30.07
N ASP A 270 -10.59 9.43 29.46
CA ASP A 270 -9.39 8.95 30.13
C ASP A 270 -8.23 9.93 30.01
N ILE A 271 -7.43 10.07 31.08
CA ILE A 271 -6.16 10.80 31.00
C ILE A 271 -5.10 9.86 30.42
N THR A 272 -4.46 10.26 29.34
CA THR A 272 -3.41 9.51 28.64
C THR A 272 -2.03 10.12 28.79
N GLY A 273 -1.93 11.34 29.31
CA GLY A 273 -0.64 11.94 29.62
C GLY A 273 -0.72 12.94 30.74
N ALA A 274 0.40 13.12 31.44
CA ALA A 274 0.60 14.20 32.40
C ALA A 274 2.02 14.73 32.24
N ALA A 275 2.15 16.01 31.86
CA ALA A 275 3.43 16.69 31.67
C ALA A 275 3.49 17.93 32.57
N PHE A 276 4.40 17.92 33.54
CA PHE A 276 4.55 19.04 34.46
C PHE A 276 5.27 20.21 33.78
N THR A 277 4.79 21.44 34.03
CA THR A 277 5.21 22.63 33.28
C THR A 277 6.02 23.64 34.09
N ASP A 278 6.12 23.47 35.42
CA ASP A 278 6.96 24.33 36.25
C ASP A 278 8.43 24.32 35.77
N SER A 279 9.01 25.50 35.64
CA SER A 279 10.35 25.68 35.08
C SER A 279 11.46 25.13 35.98
N ASP A 280 11.25 25.09 37.29
CA ASP A 280 12.18 24.52 38.27
C ASP A 280 12.25 22.98 38.19
N LEU A 281 11.21 22.32 37.67
CA LEU A 281 11.24 20.87 37.39
C LEU A 281 12.13 20.53 36.19
N LYS A 282 12.12 21.35 35.15
CA LYS A 282 12.95 21.14 33.94
C LYS A 282 14.47 21.24 34.22
N GLY A 283 14.84 21.85 35.34
CA GLY A 283 16.23 22.05 35.77
C GLY A 283 16.66 21.18 36.95
N LEU A 284 15.81 20.28 37.47
CA LEU A 284 16.08 19.50 38.70
C LEU A 284 17.43 18.76 38.66
N TYR A 285 17.72 18.07 37.55
CA TYR A 285 18.98 17.34 37.37
C TYR A 285 20.20 18.26 37.12
N ARG A 286 19.99 19.51 36.68
CA ARG A 286 21.06 20.49 36.40
C ARG A 286 21.40 21.37 37.60
N LYS A 287 20.46 21.51 38.55
CA LYS A 287 20.62 22.40 39.71
C LYS A 287 21.65 21.85 40.70
N TYR A 288 21.80 20.54 40.78
CA TYR A 288 22.64 19.86 41.77
C TYR A 288 23.16 18.51 41.26
N PRO A 289 24.06 18.42 40.26
CA PRO A 289 24.56 17.13 39.80
C PRO A 289 25.25 16.38 40.94
N ALA A 290 24.81 15.15 41.26
CA ALA A 290 25.47 14.35 42.28
C ALA A 290 26.91 14.02 41.85
N THR A 291 27.86 14.20 42.76
CA THR A 291 29.18 13.57 42.63
C THR A 291 29.10 12.17 43.24
N THR A 292 30.02 11.28 42.93
CA THR A 292 30.07 9.91 43.50
C THR A 292 30.10 9.85 45.03
N LYS A 293 30.28 10.98 45.74
CA LYS A 293 30.24 11.08 47.21
C LYS A 293 28.87 11.50 47.76
N ASP A 294 27.98 12.03 46.94
CA ASP A 294 26.64 12.50 47.31
C ASP A 294 25.62 11.46 46.82
N SER A 295 25.16 10.56 47.71
CA SER A 295 24.20 9.50 47.35
C SER A 295 22.99 10.08 46.59
N GLU A 296 22.65 9.51 45.44
CA GLU A 296 21.58 9.97 44.54
C GLU A 296 20.23 10.11 45.27
N ALA A 297 19.97 9.20 46.22
CA ALA A 297 18.76 9.22 47.05
C ALA A 297 18.67 10.45 47.98
N LYS A 298 19.80 10.89 48.55
CA LYS A 298 19.85 12.10 49.39
C LYS A 298 19.53 13.33 48.57
N LEU A 299 20.12 13.38 47.37
CA LEU A 299 19.97 14.48 46.46
C LEU A 299 18.52 14.59 45.97
N ALA A 300 17.91 13.47 45.56
CA ALA A 300 16.50 13.47 45.13
C ALA A 300 15.56 13.94 46.24
N ALA A 301 15.82 13.54 47.49
CA ALA A 301 15.04 13.99 48.65
C ALA A 301 15.19 15.50 48.90
N VAL A 302 16.42 16.02 48.89
CA VAL A 302 16.67 17.46 49.07
C VAL A 302 16.08 18.27 47.93
N SER A 303 16.28 17.83 46.68
CA SER A 303 15.77 18.49 45.48
C SER A 303 14.25 18.58 45.47
N LEU A 304 13.56 17.49 45.83
CA LEU A 304 12.10 17.47 45.88
C LEU A 304 11.54 18.39 46.98
N ILE A 305 12.08 18.34 48.20
CA ILE A 305 11.56 19.17 49.29
C ILE A 305 11.85 20.66 49.07
N ASN A 306 12.93 20.98 48.38
CA ASN A 306 13.31 22.35 48.03
C ASN A 306 12.38 23.04 47.06
N LEU A 307 11.52 22.30 46.33
CA LEU A 307 10.45 22.88 45.52
C LEU A 307 9.38 23.60 46.37
N TYR A 308 9.34 23.33 47.68
CA TYR A 308 8.41 23.90 48.64
C TYR A 308 8.99 25.08 49.45
N PHE A 309 10.29 25.35 49.31
CA PHE A 309 10.98 26.44 49.99
C PHE A 309 11.36 27.52 48.98
N ASP A 310 11.42 28.77 49.44
CA ASP A 310 12.05 29.85 48.67
C ASP A 310 13.58 29.67 48.61
N ASP A 311 14.25 30.52 47.82
CA ASP A 311 15.69 30.45 47.60
C ASP A 311 16.53 30.72 48.88
N GLU A 312 15.98 31.43 49.87
CA GLU A 312 16.68 31.77 51.12
C GLU A 312 16.59 30.65 52.17
N HIS A 313 15.59 29.76 52.06
CA HIS A 313 15.31 28.71 53.05
C HIS A 313 15.56 27.27 52.55
N GLN A 314 16.24 27.13 51.41
CA GLN A 314 16.61 25.83 50.80
C GLN A 314 17.35 24.92 51.81
N LYS A 315 17.05 23.63 51.74
CA LYS A 315 17.69 22.56 52.50
C LYS A 315 18.89 21.98 51.78
N THR A 316 19.77 21.37 52.56
CA THR A 316 21.03 20.79 52.11
C THR A 316 21.14 19.31 52.46
N ILE A 317 21.98 18.58 51.73
CA ILE A 317 22.29 17.17 52.03
C ILE A 317 22.85 17.02 53.45
N LYS A 318 23.70 17.95 53.90
CA LYS A 318 24.29 17.93 55.24
C LYS A 318 23.24 18.00 56.35
N GLU A 319 22.16 18.77 56.15
CA GLU A 319 21.06 18.82 57.11
C GLU A 319 20.30 17.49 57.18
N LEU A 320 20.06 16.84 56.04
CA LEU A 320 19.48 15.49 55.99
C LEU A 320 20.40 14.46 56.69
N GLU A 321 21.70 14.49 56.43
CA GLU A 321 22.68 13.60 57.06
C GLU A 321 22.73 13.76 58.58
N ASN A 322 22.77 15.01 59.05
CA ASN A 322 22.74 15.33 60.48
C ASN A 322 21.45 14.85 61.14
N PHE A 323 20.31 15.02 60.48
CA PHE A 323 19.01 14.54 60.98
C PHE A 323 18.96 13.01 61.05
N ALA A 324 19.35 12.35 59.96
CA ALA A 324 19.32 10.90 59.84
C ALA A 324 20.42 10.20 60.65
N LYS A 325 21.40 10.96 61.17
CA LYS A 325 22.58 10.49 61.92
C LYS A 325 23.39 9.47 61.12
N ILE A 326 23.64 9.79 59.86
CA ILE A 326 24.41 8.94 58.92
C ILE A 326 25.67 9.66 58.47
N ASP A 327 26.75 8.91 58.25
CA ASP A 327 27.96 9.44 57.62
C ASP A 327 27.70 9.76 56.14
N THR A 328 28.50 10.66 55.57
CA THR A 328 28.35 11.10 54.17
C THR A 328 28.43 9.95 53.17
N SER A 329 29.20 8.90 53.45
CA SER A 329 29.33 7.70 52.61
C SER A 329 28.19 6.68 52.74
N LYS A 330 27.23 6.89 53.65
CA LYS A 330 26.09 5.99 53.86
C LYS A 330 24.87 6.47 53.11
N ASP A 331 24.14 5.56 52.49
CA ASP A 331 22.86 5.84 51.85
C ASP A 331 21.78 6.22 52.87
N VAL A 332 20.86 7.07 52.43
CA VAL A 332 19.66 7.42 53.21
C VAL A 332 18.50 6.50 52.82
N THR A 333 17.81 5.96 53.80
CA THR A 333 16.63 5.12 53.54
C THR A 333 15.37 5.96 53.31
N GLY A 334 14.41 5.41 52.56
CA GLY A 334 13.10 6.06 52.36
C GLY A 334 12.39 6.43 53.68
N ARG A 335 12.52 5.60 54.72
CA ARG A 335 11.97 5.90 56.05
C ARG A 335 12.61 7.12 56.69
N GLN A 336 13.93 7.26 56.61
CA GLN A 336 14.64 8.43 57.13
C GLN A 336 14.25 9.70 56.38
N ILE A 337 14.02 9.63 55.06
CA ILE A 337 13.51 10.76 54.26
C ILE A 337 12.12 11.19 54.76
N VAL A 338 11.21 10.24 54.99
CA VAL A 338 9.86 10.51 55.52
C VAL A 338 9.90 11.18 56.89
N GLU A 339 10.73 10.65 57.80
CA GLU A 339 10.90 11.23 59.14
C GLU A 339 11.49 12.65 59.06
N TRP A 340 12.41 12.89 58.13
CA TRP A 340 12.98 14.20 57.89
C TRP A 340 11.95 15.20 57.36
N TYR A 341 11.17 14.84 56.32
CA TYR A 341 10.08 15.70 55.82
C TYR A 341 9.07 16.04 56.92
N LYS A 342 8.72 15.07 57.78
CA LYS A 342 7.84 15.31 58.93
C LYS A 342 8.41 16.28 59.95
N SER A 343 9.73 16.26 60.15
CA SER A 343 10.44 17.19 61.03
C SER A 343 10.45 18.63 60.48
N LEU A 344 10.41 18.77 59.15
CA LEU A 344 10.34 20.05 58.44
C LEU A 344 8.92 20.63 58.36
N GLY A 345 7.93 19.99 58.99
CA GLY A 345 6.54 20.49 59.01
C GLY A 345 5.65 19.95 57.88
N PHE A 346 6.09 18.93 57.16
CA PHE A 346 5.31 18.30 56.09
C PHE A 346 4.58 17.05 56.56
N ALA A 347 3.51 16.70 55.85
CA ALA A 347 2.86 15.41 55.86
C ALA A 347 3.09 14.74 54.50
N CYS A 348 3.25 13.42 54.49
CA CYS A 348 3.42 12.61 53.30
C CYS A 348 2.87 11.21 53.53
N ASP A 349 2.45 10.59 52.43
CA ASP A 349 1.96 9.22 52.40
C ASP A 349 3.04 8.32 51.78
N THR A 350 2.96 7.02 52.04
CA THR A 350 3.97 6.04 51.59
C THR A 350 3.32 4.79 51.03
N SER A 351 3.88 4.26 49.95
CA SER A 351 3.57 2.93 49.41
C SER A 351 4.85 2.11 49.34
N SER A 352 4.82 0.88 49.84
CA SER A 352 5.98 -0.03 49.81
C SER A 352 5.85 -1.05 48.68
N GLY A 353 6.97 -1.42 48.07
CA GLY A 353 7.02 -2.47 47.05
C GLY A 353 6.94 -1.95 45.61
N LYS A 354 6.32 -2.76 44.73
CA LYS A 354 6.26 -2.51 43.28
C LYS A 354 5.44 -1.26 42.97
N LEU A 355 5.99 -0.36 42.17
CA LEU A 355 5.30 0.81 41.64
C LEU A 355 4.20 0.36 40.68
N THR A 356 2.98 0.84 40.83
CA THR A 356 1.83 0.42 39.98
C THR A 356 1.39 1.54 39.06
N LYS A 357 0.82 1.16 37.91
CA LYS A 357 0.25 2.09 36.93
C LYS A 357 -0.82 2.97 37.56
N GLU A 358 -1.72 2.39 38.36
CA GLU A 358 -2.82 3.11 38.99
C GLU A 358 -2.31 4.22 39.93
N LEU A 359 -1.28 3.91 40.72
CA LEU A 359 -0.71 4.86 41.66
C LEU A 359 -0.03 6.02 40.92
N THR A 360 0.89 5.73 39.99
CA THR A 360 1.65 6.76 39.28
C THR A 360 0.75 7.61 38.40
N LYS A 361 -0.23 7.00 37.73
CA LYS A 361 -1.24 7.70 36.93
C LYS A 361 -2.07 8.63 37.81
N SER A 362 -2.61 8.16 38.94
CA SER A 362 -3.41 8.97 39.87
C SER A 362 -2.64 10.18 40.41
N LEU A 363 -1.37 9.99 40.81
CA LEU A 363 -0.54 11.05 41.38
C LEU A 363 -0.22 12.13 40.36
N SER A 364 0.34 11.75 39.20
CA SER A 364 0.72 12.71 38.15
C SER A 364 -0.50 13.41 37.55
N SER A 365 -1.63 12.71 37.38
CA SER A 365 -2.89 13.31 36.93
C SER A 365 -3.48 14.33 37.91
N SER A 366 -3.05 14.31 39.17
CA SER A 366 -3.47 15.26 40.20
C SER A 366 -2.46 16.40 40.42
N GLY A 367 -1.43 16.49 39.57
CA GLY A 367 -0.34 17.46 39.73
C GLY A 367 0.57 17.18 40.94
N LYS A 368 0.60 15.94 41.45
CA LYS A 368 1.40 15.56 42.61
C LYS A 368 2.68 14.84 42.17
N LEU A 369 3.82 15.36 42.60
CA LEU A 369 5.11 14.69 42.45
C LEU A 369 5.25 13.56 43.48
N TYR A 370 6.08 12.57 43.15
CA TYR A 370 6.44 11.49 44.06
C TYR A 370 7.93 11.17 44.00
N LEU A 371 8.48 10.67 45.10
CA LEU A 371 9.84 10.17 45.19
C LEU A 371 9.80 8.65 45.33
N THR A 372 10.46 7.92 44.45
CA THR A 372 10.61 6.47 44.60
C THR A 372 12.06 6.16 44.93
N THR A 373 12.31 5.45 46.03
CA THR A 373 13.62 4.88 46.35
C THR A 373 13.72 3.47 45.79
N TYR A 374 14.91 3.10 45.34
CA TYR A 374 15.19 1.81 44.73
C TYR A 374 16.38 1.14 45.42
N LYS A 375 16.35 -0.18 45.51
CA LYS A 375 17.42 -1.01 46.07
C LYS A 375 18.05 -1.86 44.97
N ALA A 376 19.37 -1.92 44.93
CA ALA A 376 20.09 -2.78 43.99
C ALA A 376 19.71 -4.25 44.20
N THR A 377 19.57 -5.01 43.11
CA THR A 377 19.34 -6.46 43.19
C THR A 377 20.61 -7.26 43.40
N ASP A 378 21.78 -6.66 43.11
CA ASP A 378 23.11 -7.25 43.31
C ASP A 378 23.90 -6.49 44.38
N GLN A 379 24.49 -7.23 45.31
CA GLN A 379 25.35 -6.71 46.38
C GLN A 379 26.71 -6.21 45.87
N GLN A 380 27.14 -6.61 44.67
CA GLN A 380 28.37 -6.11 44.04
C GLN A 380 28.21 -4.75 43.36
N ASN A 381 26.98 -4.24 43.27
CA ASN A 381 26.72 -2.92 42.69
C ASN A 381 27.30 -1.82 43.60
N ASN A 382 28.11 -0.93 43.02
CA ASN A 382 28.75 0.16 43.75
C ASN A 382 27.74 1.16 44.34
N LEU A 383 26.52 1.23 43.78
CA LEU A 383 25.43 2.06 44.27
C LEU A 383 24.29 1.16 44.77
N GLN A 384 24.16 1.02 46.09
CA GLN A 384 23.18 0.11 46.70
C GLN A 384 21.77 0.69 46.80
N GLN A 385 21.66 2.03 46.82
CA GLN A 385 20.38 2.75 46.80
C GLN A 385 20.42 3.94 45.85
N LEU A 386 19.33 4.14 45.13
CA LEU A 386 19.09 5.34 44.33
C LEU A 386 17.65 5.83 44.50
N ALA A 387 17.33 7.01 43.99
CA ALA A 387 15.96 7.50 43.96
C ALA A 387 15.68 8.36 42.73
N SER A 388 14.42 8.39 42.32
CA SER A 388 13.95 9.23 41.22
C SER A 388 12.70 10.00 41.62
N ILE A 389 12.54 11.18 41.02
CA ILE A 389 11.33 12.00 41.18
C ILE A 389 10.43 11.73 39.98
N GLY A 390 9.24 11.18 40.22
CA GLY A 390 8.22 11.03 39.19
C GLY A 390 7.54 12.35 38.89
N ASN A 391 7.54 12.72 37.61
CA ASN A 391 7.13 14.03 37.11
C ASN A 391 6.28 13.93 35.83
N GLY A 392 5.63 12.80 35.59
CA GLY A 392 4.72 12.64 34.47
C GLY A 392 4.48 11.20 34.09
N PHE A 393 3.69 11.00 33.03
CA PHE A 393 3.57 9.72 32.34
C PHE A 393 3.01 9.91 30.94
N ILE A 394 3.17 8.86 30.13
CA ILE A 394 2.50 8.66 28.86
C ILE A 394 1.86 7.27 28.89
N ASP A 395 0.57 7.19 28.55
CA ASP A 395 -0.23 5.98 28.45
C ASP A 395 -0.83 5.93 27.04
N ASN A 396 -0.21 5.14 26.16
CA ASN A 396 -0.58 5.06 24.75
C ASN A 396 -0.61 3.60 24.26
N ASN A 397 -0.78 3.41 22.96
CA ASN A 397 -0.89 2.08 22.37
C ASN A 397 0.41 1.28 22.40
N PHE A 398 1.55 1.95 22.55
CA PHE A 398 2.88 1.33 22.63
C PHE A 398 3.22 0.89 24.06
N GLY A 399 2.51 1.43 25.06
CA GLY A 399 2.83 1.12 26.43
C GLY A 399 2.42 2.17 27.45
N TYR A 400 2.71 1.84 28.71
CA TYR A 400 2.68 2.79 29.81
C TYR A 400 4.11 3.10 30.23
N ALA A 401 4.50 4.38 30.10
CA ALA A 401 5.80 4.88 30.50
C ALA A 401 5.64 5.99 31.54
N ILE A 402 6.40 5.90 32.62
CA ILE A 402 6.51 6.98 33.59
C ILE A 402 7.59 7.96 33.12
N ASP A 403 7.37 9.25 33.36
CA ASP A 403 8.44 10.24 33.29
C ASP A 403 9.07 10.36 34.68
N THR A 404 10.39 10.28 34.73
CA THR A 404 11.14 10.42 35.97
C THR A 404 12.37 11.28 35.74
N SER A 405 12.67 12.12 36.72
CA SER A 405 13.90 12.89 36.77
C SER A 405 14.95 12.13 37.61
N PRO A 406 15.98 11.52 36.98
CA PRO A 406 17.17 11.03 37.68
C PRO A 406 18.02 12.22 38.14
N MET A 407 18.81 12.05 39.19
CA MET A 407 19.57 13.16 39.78
C MET A 407 21.00 13.30 39.25
N LEU A 408 21.46 12.30 38.49
CA LEU A 408 22.77 12.30 37.84
C LEU A 408 22.64 12.68 36.36
N GLN A 409 23.53 13.55 35.92
CA GLN A 409 23.59 13.98 34.53
C GLN A 409 23.99 12.82 33.62
N ASP A 410 23.32 12.68 32.48
CA ASP A 410 23.51 11.61 31.49
C ASP A 410 23.15 10.19 31.96
N GLU A 411 22.30 10.08 32.99
CA GLU A 411 21.76 8.80 33.44
C GLU A 411 20.25 8.70 33.25
N ASN A 412 19.74 7.47 33.09
CA ASN A 412 18.31 7.18 33.03
C ASN A 412 17.96 5.95 33.87
N ILE A 413 16.73 5.93 34.40
CA ILE A 413 16.14 4.79 35.09
C ILE A 413 15.00 4.27 34.21
N SER A 414 15.17 3.07 33.67
CA SER A 414 14.24 2.46 32.72
C SER A 414 13.64 1.19 33.29
N THR A 415 12.36 0.92 33.01
CA THR A 415 11.72 -0.36 33.32
C THR A 415 12.24 -1.48 32.43
N VAL A 416 12.49 -2.65 33.02
CA VAL A 416 12.95 -3.85 32.33
C VAL A 416 11.84 -4.88 32.25
N TYR A 417 11.64 -5.43 31.06
CA TYR A 417 10.73 -6.55 30.82
C TYR A 417 11.58 -7.72 30.30
N LYS A 418 11.75 -8.75 31.13
CA LYS A 418 12.41 -10.01 30.77
C LYS A 418 11.48 -10.80 29.87
N ILE A 419 11.74 -10.71 28.58
CA ILE A 419 10.97 -11.36 27.52
C ILE A 419 11.86 -12.41 26.88
N ASN A 420 11.32 -13.62 26.70
CA ASN A 420 11.98 -14.62 25.89
C ASN A 420 11.79 -14.27 24.40
N TRP A 421 12.71 -13.47 23.87
CA TRP A 421 12.66 -13.00 22.47
C TRP A 421 12.72 -14.11 21.42
N GLY A 422 13.09 -15.34 21.79
CA GLY A 422 13.04 -16.50 20.91
C GLY A 422 11.66 -17.18 20.82
N GLY A 423 10.66 -16.70 21.56
CA GLY A 423 9.28 -17.22 21.51
C GLY A 423 8.41 -16.53 20.46
N GLN A 424 7.47 -17.27 19.87
CA GLN A 424 6.58 -16.80 18.78
C GLN A 424 5.74 -15.54 19.15
N ASP A 425 5.46 -15.33 20.45
CA ASP A 425 4.66 -14.20 20.96
C ASP A 425 5.46 -13.22 21.84
N ALA A 426 6.79 -13.15 21.68
CA ALA A 426 7.67 -12.33 22.53
C ALA A 426 7.24 -10.86 22.60
N TYR A 427 7.01 -10.23 21.44
CA TYR A 427 6.63 -8.82 21.36
C TYR A 427 5.22 -8.56 21.92
N GLN A 428 4.28 -9.47 21.77
CA GLN A 428 2.94 -9.32 22.34
C GLN A 428 2.95 -9.48 23.86
N THR A 429 3.76 -10.42 24.36
CA THR A 429 4.01 -10.56 25.79
C THR A 429 4.64 -9.28 26.34
N TYR A 430 5.60 -8.69 25.63
CA TYR A 430 6.18 -7.39 25.96
C TYR A 430 5.11 -6.29 26.02
N LEU A 431 4.32 -6.10 24.96
CA LEU A 431 3.31 -5.05 24.89
C LEU A 431 2.25 -5.19 25.98
N LYS A 432 1.74 -6.41 26.21
CA LYS A 432 0.76 -6.69 27.26
C LYS A 432 1.31 -6.35 28.64
N ARG A 433 2.53 -6.76 28.94
CA ARG A 433 3.20 -6.45 30.23
C ARG A 433 3.49 -4.96 30.34
N ASN A 434 3.95 -4.32 29.27
CA ASN A 434 4.26 -2.89 29.27
C ASN A 434 3.00 -2.04 29.49
N LYS A 435 1.89 -2.32 28.79
CA LYS A 435 0.59 -1.64 29.01
C LYS A 435 0.05 -1.79 30.42
N ALA A 436 0.27 -2.96 31.02
CA ALA A 436 -0.09 -3.24 32.41
C ALA A 436 0.92 -2.69 33.43
N PHE A 437 2.04 -2.13 32.97
CA PHE A 437 3.19 -1.74 33.79
C PHE A 437 3.72 -2.89 34.68
N ASP A 438 3.68 -4.11 34.14
CA ASP A 438 4.14 -5.32 34.80
C ASP A 438 5.62 -5.61 34.48
N TYR A 439 6.50 -4.76 35.00
CA TYR A 439 7.95 -4.86 34.81
C TYR A 439 8.62 -5.89 35.75
N ASP A 440 9.80 -6.38 35.40
CA ASP A 440 10.58 -7.30 36.26
C ASP A 440 11.46 -6.54 37.25
N ASN A 441 12.13 -5.49 36.78
CA ASN A 441 12.99 -4.62 37.58
C ASN A 441 13.15 -3.25 36.88
N PHE A 442 13.89 -2.34 37.51
CA PHE A 442 14.43 -1.15 36.86
C PHE A 442 15.90 -1.38 36.54
N MET A 443 16.39 -0.78 35.46
CA MET A 443 17.81 -0.68 35.15
C MET A 443 18.25 0.77 35.18
N ARG A 444 19.47 1.01 35.66
CA ARG A 444 20.16 2.30 35.53
C ARG A 444 21.08 2.25 34.33
N VAL A 445 20.97 3.21 33.43
CA VAL A 445 21.77 3.28 32.19
C VAL A 445 22.55 4.59 32.16
N ASP A 446 23.85 4.50 31.89
CA ASP A 446 24.67 5.64 31.50
C ASP A 446 24.44 5.91 30.01
N ILE A 447 23.71 6.99 29.70
CA ILE A 447 23.31 7.36 28.34
C ILE A 447 24.53 7.74 27.50
N SER A 448 25.56 8.32 28.13
CA SER A 448 26.78 8.75 27.44
C SER A 448 27.63 7.58 26.93
N LYS A 449 27.53 6.42 27.61
CA LYS A 449 28.28 5.21 27.28
C LYS A 449 27.42 4.09 26.69
N GLY A 450 26.09 4.18 26.80
CA GLY A 450 25.18 3.11 26.42
C GLY A 450 25.31 1.86 27.29
N GLU A 451 25.82 1.99 28.51
CA GLU A 451 26.14 0.86 29.40
C GLU A 451 25.19 0.78 30.59
N THR A 452 24.72 -0.43 30.90
CA THR A 452 23.92 -0.70 32.10
C THR A 452 24.82 -0.68 33.34
N GLN A 453 24.44 0.13 34.33
CA GLN A 453 25.19 0.33 35.58
C GLN A 453 24.64 -0.51 36.74
N GLY A 454 23.47 -1.12 36.59
CA GLY A 454 22.91 -2.06 37.56
C GLY A 454 21.39 -2.21 37.49
N ASP A 455 20.91 -3.29 38.12
CA ASP A 455 19.49 -3.62 38.26
C ASP A 455 18.96 -3.29 39.66
N TYR A 456 17.73 -2.79 39.73
CA TYR A 456 17.12 -2.27 40.95
C TYR A 456 15.64 -2.65 41.09
N GLN A 457 15.16 -2.72 42.33
CA GLN A 457 13.74 -2.88 42.67
C GLN A 457 13.23 -1.64 43.40
N SER A 458 12.00 -1.24 43.13
CA SER A 458 11.35 -0.18 43.91
C SER A 458 11.15 -0.64 45.36
N ASP A 459 11.50 0.23 46.30
CA ASP A 459 11.47 -0.04 47.74
C ASP A 459 10.34 0.73 48.42
N LEU A 460 10.38 2.06 48.34
CA LEU A 460 9.42 2.95 48.96
C LEU A 460 9.10 4.13 48.04
N THR A 461 7.82 4.34 47.77
CA THR A 461 7.31 5.54 47.09
C THR A 461 6.71 6.48 48.11
N ILE A 462 7.22 7.70 48.17
CA ILE A 462 6.79 8.79 49.05
C ILE A 462 6.03 9.80 48.19
N TYR A 463 4.78 10.10 48.56
CA TYR A 463 3.89 10.93 47.75
C TYR A 463 2.96 11.78 48.63
N ASN A 464 2.13 12.62 47.99
CA ASN A 464 1.18 13.53 48.68
C ASN A 464 1.88 14.44 49.71
N ILE A 465 3.06 14.96 49.35
CA ILE A 465 3.90 15.81 50.19
C ILE A 465 3.23 17.18 50.32
N ARG A 466 2.84 17.57 51.53
CA ARG A 466 2.06 18.79 51.80
C ARG A 466 2.45 19.42 53.12
N GLN A 467 2.30 20.74 53.27
CA GLN A 467 2.49 21.39 54.56
C GLN A 467 1.37 20.96 55.53
N LYS A 468 1.69 20.69 56.81
CA LYS A 468 0.72 20.19 57.81
C LYS A 468 -0.50 21.09 58.01
N SER A 469 -0.40 22.37 57.69
CA SER A 469 -1.47 23.37 57.82
C SER A 469 -2.43 23.43 56.63
N ALA A 470 -2.19 22.68 55.54
CA ALA A 470 -3.01 22.72 54.33
C ALA A 470 -4.09 21.60 54.32
N PRO A 471 -5.34 21.89 53.88
CA PRO A 471 -6.40 20.88 53.77
C PRO A 471 -6.12 19.86 52.66
N GLU A 472 -6.59 18.62 52.84
CA GLU A 472 -6.60 17.60 51.78
C GLU A 472 -7.57 18.02 50.67
N GLY A 473 -7.05 18.29 49.46
CA GLY A 473 -7.87 18.40 48.27
C GLY A 473 -8.22 17.00 47.76
N ASP A 474 -9.47 16.57 47.95
CA ASP A 474 -10.02 15.40 47.25
C ASP A 474 -10.18 15.74 45.76
N ASN A 475 -9.66 14.88 44.88
CA ASN A 475 -10.00 14.91 43.46
C ASN A 475 -10.79 13.64 43.15
N THR A 476 -12.12 13.75 43.09
CA THR A 476 -13.06 12.61 42.93
C THR A 476 -13.23 12.13 41.49
N GLN A 477 -12.32 12.47 40.58
CA GLN A 477 -12.37 11.99 39.20
C GLN A 477 -11.42 10.80 39.08
N PHE A 478 -11.94 9.58 39.03
CA PHE A 478 -11.50 8.46 38.17
C PHE A 478 -11.89 7.08 38.76
N LYS A 479 -12.81 6.40 38.05
CA LYS A 479 -12.87 4.94 37.94
C LYS A 479 -12.85 4.64 36.43
N PRO A 480 -11.82 3.98 35.88
CA PRO A 480 -11.84 3.55 34.49
C PRO A 480 -12.77 2.34 34.36
N THR A 481 -13.82 2.47 33.57
CA THR A 481 -14.58 1.33 33.05
C THR A 481 -14.05 1.04 31.66
N ASN A 482 -13.28 -0.05 31.50
CA ASN A 482 -13.08 -0.63 30.18
C ASN A 482 -14.48 -0.99 29.63
N PRO A 483 -14.89 -0.50 28.45
CA PRO A 483 -16.13 -0.96 27.86
C PRO A 483 -15.98 -2.46 27.57
N ALA A 484 -16.96 -3.24 28.05
CA ALA A 484 -17.07 -4.64 27.69
C ALA A 484 -17.38 -4.75 26.20
N VAL A 485 -16.67 -5.62 25.49
CA VAL A 485 -16.99 -5.98 24.10
C VAL A 485 -18.32 -6.74 24.12
N VAL A 486 -19.39 -6.12 23.63
CA VAL A 486 -20.70 -6.75 23.50
C VAL A 486 -20.83 -7.25 22.06
N ASN A 487 -20.97 -8.57 21.90
CA ASN A 487 -21.16 -9.29 20.61
C ASN A 487 -19.99 -9.14 19.62
N PRO A 488 -18.85 -9.85 19.82
CA PRO A 488 -17.82 -9.93 18.80
C PRO A 488 -18.37 -10.58 17.51
N PRO A 489 -17.91 -10.16 16.32
CA PRO A 489 -18.24 -10.82 15.06
C PRO A 489 -17.94 -12.32 15.14
N GLU A 490 -18.80 -13.15 14.56
CA GLU A 490 -18.54 -14.58 14.50
C GLU A 490 -17.28 -14.85 13.66
N LYS A 491 -16.35 -15.59 14.23
CA LYS A 491 -15.16 -16.08 13.50
C LYS A 491 -15.67 -17.03 12.39
N THR A 492 -15.48 -16.67 11.12
CA THR A 492 -16.08 -17.41 9.99
C THR A 492 -15.15 -18.44 9.35
N ALA A 493 -13.84 -18.34 9.58
CA ALA A 493 -12.82 -19.14 8.88
C ALA A 493 -11.74 -19.70 9.81
N ASN A 494 -11.16 -20.83 9.42
CA ASN A 494 -9.93 -21.40 9.96
C ASN A 494 -8.82 -21.29 8.91
N PHE A 495 -7.81 -20.47 9.18
CA PHE A 495 -6.63 -20.31 8.32
C PHE A 495 -5.54 -21.28 8.77
N ASN A 496 -4.95 -22.01 7.83
CA ASN A 496 -3.85 -22.93 8.07
C ASN A 496 -2.75 -22.66 7.05
N SER A 497 -1.74 -21.88 7.46
CA SER A 497 -0.55 -21.62 6.66
C SER A 497 0.61 -22.48 7.15
N SER A 498 1.58 -22.77 6.30
CA SER A 498 2.82 -23.39 6.74
C SER A 498 3.58 -22.45 7.68
N ASN A 499 3.69 -22.85 8.96
CA ASN A 499 4.33 -22.04 10.02
C ASN A 499 5.82 -21.71 9.75
N ASN A 500 6.45 -22.36 8.77
CA ASN A 500 7.86 -22.16 8.43
C ASN A 500 8.04 -21.29 7.17
N PHE A 501 6.96 -20.92 6.49
CA PHE A 501 7.00 -20.13 5.27
C PHE A 501 7.11 -18.63 5.58
N TYR A 502 8.06 -17.96 4.91
CA TYR A 502 8.19 -16.50 4.91
C TYR A 502 8.70 -16.05 3.54
N ILE A 503 8.17 -14.92 3.05
CA ILE A 503 8.62 -14.27 1.83
C ILE A 503 9.94 -13.55 2.14
N ARG A 504 11.03 -13.98 1.50
CA ARG A 504 12.39 -13.46 1.76
C ARG A 504 13.01 -12.71 0.57
N GLU A 505 12.39 -12.84 -0.59
CA GLU A 505 12.82 -12.21 -1.83
C GLU A 505 11.61 -12.16 -2.78
N THR A 506 11.58 -11.16 -3.65
CA THR A 506 10.54 -10.98 -4.67
C THR A 506 11.17 -10.86 -6.05
N GLN A 507 10.53 -11.45 -7.04
CA GLN A 507 10.98 -11.48 -8.42
C GLN A 507 10.69 -10.15 -9.14
N SER A 508 11.70 -9.66 -9.86
CA SER A 508 11.62 -8.53 -10.80
C SER A 508 11.57 -9.05 -12.24
N SER A 509 12.32 -8.46 -13.18
CA SER A 509 12.22 -8.77 -14.61
C SER A 509 12.84 -10.11 -15.00
N GLU A 510 13.67 -10.69 -14.14
CA GLU A 510 14.37 -11.95 -14.40
C GLU A 510 13.40 -13.14 -14.54
N PRO A 511 13.61 -14.05 -15.50
CA PRO A 511 12.69 -15.15 -15.83
C PRO A 511 12.87 -16.37 -14.91
N TRP A 512 12.80 -16.17 -13.58
CA TRP A 512 13.25 -17.12 -12.56
C TRP A 512 12.16 -17.60 -11.59
N CYS A 513 10.87 -17.48 -11.93
CA CYS A 513 9.76 -17.77 -11.00
C CYS A 513 9.90 -19.14 -10.30
N ALA A 514 10.28 -20.21 -11.02
CA ALA A 514 10.51 -21.52 -10.42
C ALA A 514 11.67 -21.51 -9.42
N ALA A 515 12.76 -20.79 -9.69
CA ALA A 515 13.88 -20.70 -8.74
C ALA A 515 13.48 -19.97 -7.45
N TYR A 516 12.62 -18.94 -7.54
CA TYR A 516 12.06 -18.26 -6.36
C TYR A 516 11.18 -19.21 -5.51
N VAL A 517 10.28 -19.96 -6.15
CA VAL A 517 9.44 -20.93 -5.43
C VAL A 517 10.27 -22.06 -4.82
N ASN A 518 11.20 -22.64 -5.59
CA ASN A 518 12.12 -23.68 -5.10
C ASN A 518 12.98 -23.19 -3.92
N ALA A 519 13.49 -21.95 -3.97
CA ALA A 519 14.22 -21.35 -2.86
C ALA A 519 13.35 -21.20 -1.61
N ALA A 520 12.11 -20.73 -1.78
CA ALA A 520 11.14 -20.63 -0.69
C ALA A 520 10.79 -22.01 -0.11
N ALA A 521 10.63 -23.03 -0.94
CA ALA A 521 10.34 -24.40 -0.51
C ALA A 521 11.49 -24.99 0.31
N ILE A 522 12.74 -24.82 -0.15
CA ILE A 522 13.94 -25.26 0.61
C ILE A 522 14.03 -24.52 1.94
N ASN A 523 13.89 -23.19 1.93
CA ASN A 523 13.95 -22.37 3.14
C ASN A 523 12.86 -22.77 4.14
N THR A 524 11.64 -23.04 3.65
CA THR A 524 10.50 -23.45 4.47
C THR A 524 10.71 -24.85 5.05
N PHE A 525 11.08 -25.83 4.21
CA PHE A 525 11.36 -27.21 4.63
C PHE A 525 12.47 -27.27 5.69
N ARG A 526 13.49 -26.43 5.54
CA ARG A 526 14.62 -26.33 6.47
C ARG A 526 14.36 -25.42 7.67
N LYS A 527 13.21 -24.74 7.72
CA LYS A 527 12.85 -23.79 8.79
C LYS A 527 13.90 -22.69 8.96
N ALA A 528 14.31 -22.10 7.84
CA ALA A 528 15.23 -20.96 7.84
C ALA A 528 14.66 -19.83 8.73
N THR A 529 15.52 -19.06 9.37
CA THR A 529 15.15 -17.84 10.11
C THR A 529 15.19 -16.65 9.14
N ASP A 530 15.53 -15.44 9.59
CA ASP A 530 15.64 -14.25 8.75
C ASP A 530 16.72 -14.39 7.66
N ALA A 531 17.77 -15.17 7.93
CA ALA A 531 18.80 -15.47 6.94
C ALA A 531 18.36 -16.65 6.05
N PRO A 532 18.18 -16.45 4.73
CA PRO A 532 17.82 -17.53 3.83
C PRO A 532 18.97 -18.53 3.67
N ILE A 533 18.65 -19.83 3.66
CA ILE A 533 19.60 -20.91 3.34
C ILE A 533 19.99 -20.83 1.86
N THR A 534 19.01 -20.56 1.00
CA THR A 534 19.21 -20.32 -0.42
C THR A 534 18.33 -19.21 -0.95
N THR A 535 18.69 -18.69 -2.12
CA THR A 535 17.96 -17.69 -2.90
C THR A 535 17.77 -18.19 -4.34
N ALA A 536 16.84 -17.61 -5.08
CA ALA A 536 16.65 -17.90 -6.50
C ALA A 536 17.96 -17.75 -7.29
N LYS A 537 18.71 -16.68 -7.02
CA LYS A 537 20.04 -16.44 -7.62
C LYS A 537 21.01 -17.61 -7.38
N LYS A 538 21.09 -18.16 -6.16
CA LYS A 538 21.98 -19.29 -5.85
C LYS A 538 21.58 -20.57 -6.57
N ILE A 539 20.28 -20.80 -6.77
CA ILE A 539 19.77 -21.93 -7.56
C ILE A 539 20.13 -21.72 -9.03
N MET A 540 19.91 -20.52 -9.58
CA MET A 540 20.27 -20.19 -10.97
C MET A 540 21.78 -20.27 -11.24
N GLN A 541 22.63 -19.82 -10.30
CA GLN A 541 24.09 -19.98 -10.39
C GLN A 541 24.51 -21.46 -10.32
N ALA A 542 23.73 -22.32 -9.66
CA ALA A 542 23.97 -23.77 -9.67
C ALA A 542 23.57 -24.40 -11.01
N ASP A 543 22.51 -23.87 -11.63
CA ASP A 543 22.03 -24.29 -12.96
C ASP A 543 23.00 -23.90 -14.07
N ARG A 544 23.54 -22.68 -14.02
CA ARG A 544 24.43 -22.08 -15.02
C ARG A 544 25.70 -21.50 -14.38
N PRO A 545 26.63 -22.34 -13.89
CA PRO A 545 27.79 -21.90 -13.11
C PRO A 545 28.80 -21.04 -13.89
N ASP A 546 28.78 -21.12 -15.22
CA ASP A 546 29.74 -20.44 -16.09
C ASP A 546 29.28 -19.05 -16.57
N LEU A 547 28.06 -18.61 -16.21
CA LEU A 547 27.52 -17.31 -16.61
C LEU A 547 27.80 -16.23 -15.56
N SER A 548 28.04 -15.00 -16.02
CA SER A 548 28.07 -13.83 -15.12
C SER A 548 26.67 -13.51 -14.59
N ASP A 549 26.59 -12.75 -13.49
CA ASP A 549 25.30 -12.34 -12.91
C ASP A 549 24.41 -11.55 -13.89
N GLU A 550 25.03 -10.74 -14.77
CA GLU A 550 24.33 -9.96 -15.79
C GLU A 550 23.73 -10.88 -16.85
N GLU A 551 24.51 -11.81 -17.40
CA GLU A 551 24.04 -12.81 -18.37
C GLU A 551 22.96 -13.71 -17.76
N LEU A 552 23.17 -14.15 -16.52
CA LEU A 552 22.25 -14.99 -15.78
C LEU A 552 20.87 -14.32 -15.64
N SER A 553 20.82 -13.01 -15.37
CA SER A 553 19.57 -12.26 -15.17
C SER A 553 18.64 -12.22 -16.39
N THR A 554 19.16 -12.58 -17.56
CA THR A 554 18.42 -12.55 -18.83
C THR A 554 17.98 -13.93 -19.33
N ILE A 555 18.41 -15.02 -18.67
CA ILE A 555 18.18 -16.38 -19.12
C ILE A 555 17.25 -17.16 -18.18
N GLN A 556 16.37 -17.97 -18.75
CA GLN A 556 15.52 -18.89 -18.01
C GLN A 556 16.30 -20.10 -17.45
N GLY A 557 15.73 -20.75 -16.42
CA GLY A 557 16.24 -22.01 -15.89
C GLY A 557 16.29 -23.11 -16.95
N SER A 558 17.16 -24.11 -16.74
CA SER A 558 17.27 -25.26 -17.64
C SER A 558 16.11 -26.26 -17.46
N THR A 559 16.38 -27.54 -17.23
CA THR A 559 15.36 -28.60 -17.16
C THR A 559 14.91 -28.89 -15.74
N ILE A 560 13.71 -29.47 -15.60
CA ILE A 560 13.20 -29.99 -14.32
C ILE A 560 14.22 -30.95 -13.72
N GLU A 561 14.76 -31.88 -14.51
CA GLU A 561 15.77 -32.87 -14.06
C GLU A 561 17.00 -32.19 -13.46
N ASN A 562 17.48 -31.10 -14.06
CA ASN A 562 18.63 -30.39 -13.51
C ASN A 562 18.30 -29.71 -12.18
N PHE A 563 17.14 -29.05 -12.10
CA PHE A 563 16.68 -28.39 -10.87
C PHE A 563 16.53 -29.40 -9.72
N VAL A 564 15.83 -30.52 -9.92
CA VAL A 564 15.68 -31.54 -8.88
C VAL A 564 17.03 -32.17 -8.48
N ASN A 565 17.98 -32.31 -9.41
CA ASN A 565 19.33 -32.79 -9.11
C ASN A 565 20.15 -31.76 -8.33
N ILE A 566 20.02 -30.46 -8.61
CA ILE A 566 20.62 -29.38 -7.82
C ILE A 566 20.04 -29.41 -6.40
N ILE A 567 18.71 -29.53 -6.28
CA ILE A 567 18.01 -29.57 -5.00
C ILE A 567 18.51 -30.75 -4.16
N ASN A 568 18.60 -31.94 -4.76
CA ASN A 568 19.08 -33.15 -4.11
C ASN A 568 20.57 -33.07 -3.76
N SER A 569 21.44 -32.76 -4.73
CA SER A 569 22.88 -32.79 -4.51
C SER A 569 23.40 -31.69 -3.57
N LYS A 570 22.88 -30.46 -3.68
CA LYS A 570 23.34 -29.33 -2.87
C LYS A 570 22.65 -29.24 -1.51
N TYR A 571 21.36 -29.58 -1.45
CA TYR A 571 20.57 -29.38 -0.24
C TYR A 571 20.09 -30.68 0.40
N ASN A 572 20.35 -31.85 -0.23
CA ASN A 572 19.97 -33.16 0.28
C ASN A 572 18.47 -33.27 0.56
N ILE A 573 17.68 -32.80 -0.41
CA ILE A 573 16.22 -32.79 -0.41
C ILE A 573 15.72 -33.49 -1.67
N GLY A 574 14.88 -34.50 -1.50
CA GLY A 574 14.11 -35.11 -2.58
C GLY A 574 12.79 -34.37 -2.79
N VAL A 575 12.29 -34.35 -4.02
CA VAL A 575 11.02 -33.73 -4.43
C VAL A 575 10.29 -34.64 -5.41
N THR A 576 8.97 -34.59 -5.41
CA THR A 576 8.11 -35.25 -6.40
C THR A 576 7.53 -34.21 -7.34
N VAL A 577 7.65 -34.44 -8.66
CA VAL A 577 7.07 -33.60 -9.72
C VAL A 577 6.09 -34.41 -10.55
N GLU A 578 4.85 -33.95 -10.67
CA GLU A 578 3.76 -34.61 -11.39
C GLU A 578 3.00 -33.65 -12.31
N GLU A 579 2.61 -34.10 -13.50
CA GLU A 579 1.80 -33.34 -14.48
C GLU A 579 0.30 -33.36 -14.13
N ARG A 580 -0.03 -32.92 -12.92
CA ARG A 580 -1.41 -32.73 -12.48
C ARG A 580 -1.48 -31.70 -11.35
N ALA A 581 -2.66 -31.12 -11.17
CA ALA A 581 -3.04 -30.50 -9.90
C ALA A 581 -3.28 -31.57 -8.82
N LEU A 582 -2.99 -31.22 -7.56
CA LEU A 582 -3.35 -32.05 -6.41
C LEU A 582 -4.80 -31.83 -5.99
N SER A 583 -5.40 -32.84 -5.38
CA SER A 583 -6.67 -32.68 -4.65
C SER A 583 -6.48 -31.85 -3.39
N PHE A 584 -7.57 -31.28 -2.87
CA PHE A 584 -7.52 -30.49 -1.64
C PHE A 584 -6.96 -31.27 -0.45
N ASP A 585 -7.32 -32.55 -0.31
CA ASP A 585 -6.83 -33.40 0.78
C ASP A 585 -5.32 -33.67 0.67
N GLU A 586 -4.81 -33.82 -0.55
CA GLU A 586 -3.37 -33.92 -0.80
C GLU A 586 -2.66 -32.61 -0.45
N VAL A 587 -3.19 -31.46 -0.86
CA VAL A 587 -2.65 -30.15 -0.49
C VAL A 587 -2.64 -29.98 1.03
N LYS A 588 -3.78 -30.22 1.68
CA LYS A 588 -3.95 -30.11 3.12
C LYS A 588 -2.91 -30.95 3.86
N LYS A 589 -2.67 -32.19 3.43
CA LYS A 589 -1.69 -33.08 4.03
C LYS A 589 -0.27 -32.51 3.97
N GLU A 590 0.14 -31.92 2.85
CA GLU A 590 1.48 -31.33 2.69
C GLU A 590 1.61 -30.05 3.54
N ILE A 591 0.60 -29.18 3.54
CA ILE A 591 0.58 -27.95 4.36
C ILE A 591 0.60 -28.29 5.86
N ASP A 592 -0.21 -29.24 6.32
CA ASP A 592 -0.25 -29.68 7.72
C ASP A 592 1.08 -30.29 8.18
N ALA A 593 1.87 -30.84 7.25
CA ALA A 593 3.24 -31.30 7.51
C ALA A 593 4.27 -30.14 7.57
N GLY A 594 3.82 -28.88 7.41
CA GLY A 594 4.65 -27.69 7.41
C GLY A 594 5.42 -27.46 6.11
N GLN A 595 4.96 -28.06 5.00
CA GLN A 595 5.56 -27.90 3.67
C GLN A 595 4.80 -26.86 2.83
N ILE A 596 5.31 -26.57 1.64
CA ILE A 596 4.62 -25.78 0.61
C ILE A 596 4.64 -26.56 -0.70
N ILE A 597 3.82 -26.16 -1.65
CA ILE A 597 3.64 -26.84 -2.93
C ILE A 597 3.92 -25.86 -4.06
N GLU A 598 4.79 -26.21 -5.00
CA GLU A 598 4.96 -25.43 -6.23
C GLU A 598 3.82 -25.77 -7.19
N MET A 599 3.12 -24.73 -7.62
CA MET A 599 2.11 -24.76 -8.66
C MET A 599 2.70 -24.16 -9.92
N ASP A 600 3.00 -25.03 -10.89
CA ASP A 600 3.34 -24.62 -12.24
C ASP A 600 2.06 -24.44 -13.04
N ALA A 601 1.83 -23.19 -13.45
CA ALA A 601 0.63 -22.78 -14.13
C ALA A 601 0.92 -22.22 -15.52
N TYR A 602 -0.01 -22.48 -16.44
CA TYR A 602 0.13 -22.16 -17.85
C TYR A 602 -1.09 -21.41 -18.39
N ASN A 603 -0.88 -20.57 -19.41
CA ASN A 603 -1.96 -19.84 -20.06
C ASN A 603 -2.96 -20.81 -20.68
N ILE A 604 -4.25 -20.67 -20.35
CA ILE A 604 -5.33 -21.51 -20.91
C ILE A 604 -5.44 -21.41 -22.43
N ASN A 605 -4.96 -20.32 -23.02
CA ASN A 605 -5.02 -20.09 -24.45
C ASN A 605 -3.81 -20.66 -25.21
N ALA A 606 -2.76 -21.12 -24.51
CA ALA A 606 -1.59 -21.73 -25.15
C ALA A 606 -1.97 -23.06 -25.83
N GLN A 607 -1.76 -23.14 -27.14
CA GLN A 607 -2.08 -24.30 -27.98
C GLN A 607 -0.85 -25.17 -28.26
N THR A 608 0.35 -24.58 -28.21
CA THR A 608 1.61 -25.31 -28.43
C THR A 608 2.41 -25.48 -27.13
N TYR A 609 3.37 -26.40 -27.15
CA TYR A 609 4.29 -26.57 -26.02
C TYR A 609 5.17 -25.33 -25.83
N GLU A 610 5.61 -24.70 -26.92
CA GLU A 610 6.41 -23.47 -26.89
C GLU A 610 5.63 -22.32 -26.24
N GLU A 611 4.37 -22.11 -26.62
CA GLU A 611 3.50 -21.08 -26.02
C GLU A 611 3.25 -21.35 -24.52
N LYS A 612 3.13 -22.62 -24.13
CA LYS A 612 3.05 -23.01 -22.71
C LYS A 612 4.34 -22.63 -21.98
N GLN A 613 5.50 -22.89 -22.55
CA GLN A 613 6.77 -22.55 -21.90
C GLN A 613 7.01 -21.03 -21.81
N GLU A 614 6.65 -20.27 -22.84
CA GLU A 614 6.75 -18.79 -22.82
C GLU A 614 5.85 -18.17 -21.75
N THR A 615 4.71 -18.81 -21.44
CA THR A 615 3.75 -18.30 -20.47
C THR A 615 3.88 -18.93 -19.08
N GLY A 616 4.66 -20.01 -18.93
CA GLY A 616 4.73 -20.81 -17.72
C GLY A 616 5.19 -20.01 -16.51
N HIS A 617 4.35 -19.96 -15.47
CA HIS A 617 4.62 -19.25 -14.23
C HIS A 617 4.53 -20.20 -13.02
N ALA A 618 5.52 -20.11 -12.14
CA ALA A 618 5.54 -20.88 -10.90
C ALA A 618 5.09 -19.98 -9.73
N VAL A 619 4.14 -20.47 -8.96
CA VAL A 619 3.69 -19.87 -7.70
C VAL A 619 3.64 -20.94 -6.61
N ALA A 620 3.50 -20.56 -5.34
CA ALA A 620 3.49 -21.52 -4.23
C ALA A 620 2.14 -21.55 -3.52
N ILE A 621 1.55 -22.74 -3.31
CA ILE A 621 0.51 -22.90 -2.28
C ILE A 621 1.21 -23.01 -0.93
N VAL A 622 0.92 -22.05 -0.06
CA VAL A 622 1.59 -21.89 1.24
C VAL A 622 0.64 -22.12 2.42
N GLY A 623 -0.64 -22.27 2.14
CA GLY A 623 -1.68 -22.50 3.13
C GLY A 623 -3.03 -22.83 2.51
N TYR A 624 -4.03 -22.99 3.37
CA TYR A 624 -5.42 -23.15 2.99
C TYR A 624 -6.36 -22.55 4.04
N VAL A 625 -7.61 -22.30 3.65
CA VAL A 625 -8.67 -21.75 4.49
C VAL A 625 -9.90 -22.62 4.42
N THR A 626 -10.48 -22.94 5.58
CA THR A 626 -11.72 -23.74 5.69
C THR A 626 -12.80 -22.99 6.47
N PRO A 627 -14.08 -23.25 6.21
CA PRO A 627 -15.17 -22.69 6.99
C PRO A 627 -15.08 -23.12 8.46
N LYS A 628 -15.27 -22.18 9.38
CA LYS A 628 -15.18 -22.48 10.83
C LYS A 628 -16.43 -23.16 11.39
N ASP A 629 -17.58 -22.87 10.79
CA ASP A 629 -18.86 -23.47 11.13
C ASP A 629 -18.98 -24.94 10.69
N GLY A 630 -18.00 -25.46 9.97
CA GLY A 630 -17.98 -26.83 9.48
C GLY A 630 -19.00 -27.08 8.37
N ASP A 631 -19.52 -26.04 7.73
CA ASP A 631 -20.45 -26.17 6.60
C ASP A 631 -19.71 -26.73 5.37
N GLU A 632 -19.93 -28.00 5.10
CA GLU A 632 -19.33 -28.73 3.97
C GLU A 632 -19.76 -28.17 2.59
N ASN A 633 -20.80 -27.33 2.52
CA ASN A 633 -21.22 -26.69 1.28
C ASN A 633 -20.37 -25.47 0.90
N LYS A 634 -19.59 -24.92 1.86
CA LYS A 634 -18.70 -23.79 1.62
C LYS A 634 -17.36 -24.29 1.08
N THR A 635 -17.00 -23.83 -0.11
CA THR A 635 -15.77 -24.28 -0.80
C THR A 635 -14.52 -23.75 -0.08
N PRO A 636 -13.54 -24.58 0.29
CA PRO A 636 -12.29 -24.10 0.88
C PRO A 636 -11.47 -23.22 -0.09
N TYR A 637 -10.46 -22.53 0.43
CA TYR A 637 -9.54 -21.70 -0.37
C TYR A 637 -8.10 -22.17 -0.22
N TYR A 638 -7.29 -22.02 -1.26
CA TYR A 638 -5.84 -22.07 -1.19
C TYR A 638 -5.28 -20.69 -0.85
N GLU A 639 -4.27 -20.62 0.01
CA GLU A 639 -3.42 -19.44 0.18
C GLU A 639 -2.19 -19.60 -0.72
N ILE A 640 -1.96 -18.62 -1.60
CA ILE A 640 -0.94 -18.69 -2.64
C ILE A 640 0.03 -17.51 -2.52
N TRP A 641 1.32 -17.79 -2.66
CA TRP A 641 2.36 -16.79 -2.86
C TRP A 641 2.78 -16.71 -4.33
N ASN A 642 2.65 -15.54 -4.93
CA ASN A 642 3.23 -15.22 -6.24
C ASN A 642 4.62 -14.59 -6.02
N PRO A 643 5.70 -15.11 -6.63
CA PRO A 643 7.04 -14.53 -6.51
C PRO A 643 7.13 -13.03 -6.81
N TRP A 644 6.21 -12.46 -7.60
CA TRP A 644 6.18 -11.04 -7.91
C TRP A 644 5.82 -10.15 -6.71
N TRP A 645 5.26 -10.72 -5.64
CA TRP A 645 4.64 -9.96 -4.55
C TRP A 645 5.28 -10.26 -3.19
N SER A 646 5.24 -9.25 -2.31
CA SER A 646 5.62 -9.35 -0.90
C SER A 646 4.50 -9.88 0.00
N SER A 647 3.39 -10.34 -0.58
CA SER A 647 2.19 -10.81 0.12
C SER A 647 1.61 -12.08 -0.53
N THR A 648 0.64 -12.70 0.15
CA THR A 648 -0.13 -13.86 -0.34
C THR A 648 -1.53 -13.45 -0.79
N PHE A 649 -2.18 -14.30 -1.57
CA PHE A 649 -3.56 -14.15 -2.04
C PHE A 649 -4.34 -15.46 -1.87
N TYR A 650 -5.65 -15.43 -2.12
CA TYR A 650 -6.53 -16.60 -1.95
C TYR A 650 -7.24 -16.95 -3.24
N ILE A 651 -7.34 -18.24 -3.55
CA ILE A 651 -8.22 -18.75 -4.63
C ILE A 651 -9.11 -19.88 -4.12
N PRO A 652 -10.37 -19.98 -4.58
CA PRO A 652 -11.21 -21.13 -4.28
C PRO A 652 -10.60 -22.43 -4.80
N VAL A 653 -10.72 -23.50 -4.02
CA VAL A 653 -10.21 -24.83 -4.39
C VAL A 653 -10.84 -25.39 -5.66
N ASN A 654 -12.09 -25.00 -5.95
CA ASN A 654 -12.82 -25.42 -7.14
C ASN A 654 -12.57 -24.50 -8.36
N SER A 655 -11.71 -23.49 -8.23
CA SER A 655 -11.41 -22.59 -9.33
C SER A 655 -10.68 -23.34 -10.45
N LYS A 656 -11.14 -23.14 -11.68
CA LYS A 656 -10.53 -23.77 -12.87
C LYS A 656 -9.34 -22.98 -13.40
N THR A 657 -9.33 -21.68 -13.14
CA THR A 657 -8.35 -20.73 -13.65
C THR A 657 -8.11 -19.62 -12.61
N PHE A 658 -6.97 -18.95 -12.69
CA PHE A 658 -6.72 -17.74 -11.92
C PHE A 658 -5.93 -16.75 -12.79
N ARG A 659 -6.19 -15.44 -12.65
CA ARG A 659 -5.57 -14.42 -13.51
C ARG A 659 -4.33 -13.79 -12.87
N LEU A 660 -3.19 -13.74 -13.55
CA LEU A 660 -2.00 -13.02 -13.05
C LEU A 660 -1.39 -12.21 -14.20
N GLY A 661 -1.08 -10.93 -13.95
CA GLY A 661 -0.43 -10.07 -14.96
C GLY A 661 -1.21 -9.96 -16.28
N GLY A 662 -2.55 -10.05 -16.21
CA GLY A 662 -3.44 -10.05 -17.38
C GLY A 662 -3.57 -11.38 -18.13
N ILE A 663 -2.98 -12.48 -17.64
CA ILE A 663 -3.05 -13.82 -18.24
C ILE A 663 -3.89 -14.76 -17.38
N ASP A 664 -4.76 -15.55 -18.01
CA ASP A 664 -5.55 -16.59 -17.34
C ASP A 664 -4.75 -17.89 -17.25
N TYR A 665 -4.34 -18.21 -16.03
CA TYR A 665 -3.53 -19.36 -15.70
C TYR A 665 -4.37 -20.55 -15.25
N LYS A 666 -3.89 -21.75 -15.57
CA LYS A 666 -4.40 -23.02 -15.05
C LYS A 666 -3.26 -23.84 -14.46
N TRP A 667 -3.50 -24.41 -13.28
CA TRP A 667 -2.57 -25.33 -12.63
C TRP A 667 -2.49 -26.65 -13.42
N GLU A 668 -1.32 -26.96 -13.98
CA GLU A 668 -1.14 -28.22 -14.73
C GLU A 668 -0.01 -29.10 -14.18
N ARG A 669 0.97 -28.54 -13.45
CA ARG A 669 2.09 -29.32 -12.90
C ARG A 669 2.37 -28.95 -11.44
N THR A 670 2.80 -29.92 -10.65
CA THR A 670 3.01 -29.77 -9.20
C THR A 670 4.38 -30.25 -8.78
N TRP A 671 5.06 -29.50 -7.91
CA TRP A 671 6.19 -30.00 -7.12
C TRP A 671 5.80 -30.08 -5.63
N HIS A 672 5.92 -31.26 -5.04
CA HIS A 672 5.46 -31.54 -3.67
C HIS A 672 6.26 -32.65 -2.99
N ASN A 673 5.88 -33.00 -1.76
CA ASN A 673 6.46 -34.07 -0.96
C ASN A 673 7.99 -33.89 -0.81
N TRP A 674 8.37 -32.72 -0.31
CA TRP A 674 9.75 -32.34 -0.03
C TRP A 674 10.26 -33.19 1.14
N ARG A 675 11.38 -33.89 0.95
CA ARG A 675 11.80 -34.94 1.88
C ARG A 675 13.30 -34.98 2.11
N GLN A 676 13.69 -35.11 3.37
CA GLN A 676 15.09 -35.29 3.75
C GLN A 676 15.61 -36.65 3.26
N ASN A 677 16.74 -36.68 2.58
CA ASN A 677 17.37 -37.92 2.07
C ASN A 677 16.44 -38.78 1.19
N GLY A 678 15.35 -38.21 0.65
CA GLY A 678 14.41 -38.98 -0.16
C GLY A 678 14.82 -39.02 -1.63
N PRO A 679 14.35 -40.02 -2.40
CA PRO A 679 14.62 -40.06 -3.84
C PRO A 679 13.96 -38.87 -4.54
N VAL A 680 14.51 -38.43 -5.65
CA VAL A 680 13.77 -37.54 -6.58
C VAL A 680 12.79 -38.39 -7.39
N SER A 681 11.56 -37.91 -7.59
CA SER A 681 10.55 -38.59 -8.41
C SER A 681 10.01 -37.62 -9.44
N VAL A 682 10.36 -37.83 -10.71
CA VAL A 682 9.88 -37.00 -11.84
C VAL A 682 9.51 -37.94 -12.98
N ASP A 683 8.36 -37.69 -13.62
CA ASP A 683 7.98 -38.41 -14.82
C ASP A 683 9.02 -38.20 -15.94
N ALA A 684 9.42 -39.27 -16.62
CA ALA A 684 10.49 -39.22 -17.63
C ALA A 684 10.20 -38.25 -18.79
N ALA A 685 8.91 -37.99 -19.07
CA ALA A 685 8.48 -37.01 -20.07
C ALA A 685 8.66 -35.56 -19.58
N SER A 686 8.44 -35.31 -18.29
CA SER A 686 8.56 -33.99 -17.66
C SER A 686 9.99 -33.63 -17.32
N ALA A 687 10.82 -34.62 -16.98
CA ALA A 687 12.23 -34.44 -16.60
C ALA A 687 13.03 -33.57 -17.59
N LYS A 688 12.74 -33.72 -18.90
CA LYS A 688 13.42 -32.99 -19.98
C LYS A 688 12.80 -31.63 -20.31
N GLN A 689 11.64 -31.31 -19.75
CA GLN A 689 10.99 -30.03 -19.96
C GLN A 689 11.73 -28.94 -19.19
N THR A 690 11.57 -27.70 -19.65
CA THR A 690 12.06 -26.53 -18.93
C THR A 690 11.21 -26.26 -17.69
N VAL A 691 11.85 -25.67 -16.67
CA VAL A 691 11.11 -25.11 -15.53
C VAL A 691 10.33 -23.87 -15.98
N ALA A 692 9.24 -23.55 -15.25
CA ALA A 692 8.49 -22.32 -15.51
C ALA A 692 9.39 -21.08 -15.31
N SER A 693 9.21 -20.07 -16.16
CA SER A 693 10.19 -18.97 -16.29
C SER A 693 9.59 -17.60 -16.58
N MET A 694 8.31 -17.36 -16.30
CA MET A 694 7.74 -16.02 -16.46
C MET A 694 8.40 -15.00 -15.52
N GLY A 695 8.91 -13.91 -16.09
CA GLY A 695 9.38 -12.72 -15.35
C GLY A 695 8.22 -11.86 -14.86
N ASN A 696 8.45 -10.95 -13.90
CA ASN A 696 7.40 -10.00 -13.50
C ASN A 696 7.11 -9.02 -14.65
N PRO A 697 5.91 -9.05 -15.27
CA PRO A 697 5.61 -8.21 -16.43
C PRO A 697 5.59 -6.71 -16.09
N THR A 698 5.39 -6.33 -14.83
CA THR A 698 5.37 -4.92 -14.40
C THR A 698 6.77 -4.35 -14.17
N ALA A 699 7.78 -5.20 -13.96
CA ALA A 699 9.16 -4.80 -13.71
C ALA A 699 9.93 -4.45 -15.00
N VAL A 700 9.46 -4.90 -16.17
CA VAL A 700 10.18 -4.73 -17.44
C VAL A 700 9.82 -3.41 -18.12
N LYS A 701 10.81 -2.65 -18.58
CA LYS A 701 10.58 -1.45 -19.40
C LYS A 701 10.07 -1.75 -20.82
N GLN A 702 10.03 -3.02 -21.26
CA GLN A 702 9.62 -3.50 -22.59
C GLN A 702 8.88 -4.86 -22.47
N ASN A 703 7.83 -5.10 -23.25
CA ASN A 703 7.03 -6.35 -23.19
C ASN A 703 7.90 -7.59 -23.50
N LEU A 704 7.90 -8.59 -22.60
CA LEU A 704 8.58 -9.89 -22.79
C LEU A 704 7.72 -10.93 -23.55
N ILE A 705 6.50 -10.60 -23.98
CA ILE A 705 5.62 -11.52 -24.70
C ILE A 705 5.22 -10.89 -26.04
N PRO A 706 5.56 -11.49 -27.20
CA PRO A 706 4.99 -11.10 -28.49
C PRO A 706 3.47 -11.34 -28.49
N GLU A 707 2.69 -10.37 -28.94
CA GLU A 707 1.23 -10.49 -28.99
C GLU A 707 0.79 -11.67 -29.88
N ASN A 708 0.01 -12.60 -29.32
CA ASN A 708 -0.69 -13.61 -30.10
C ASN A 708 -1.82 -12.94 -30.91
N PRO A 709 -1.75 -12.93 -32.25
CA PRO A 709 -2.69 -12.18 -33.09
C PRO A 709 -4.13 -12.71 -33.02
N LEU A 710 -4.36 -13.91 -32.49
CA LEU A 710 -5.69 -14.53 -32.35
C LEU A 710 -6.43 -14.10 -31.06
N LEU A 711 -5.76 -13.40 -30.13
CA LEU A 711 -6.33 -12.90 -28.87
C LEU A 711 -6.62 -11.40 -28.88
N SER A 712 -6.42 -10.72 -30.02
CA SER A 712 -6.56 -9.26 -30.21
C SER A 712 -8.01 -8.72 -30.11
N GLY A 713 -8.91 -9.46 -29.48
CA GLY A 713 -10.32 -9.11 -29.34
C GLY A 713 -10.76 -8.67 -27.94
N ARG A 714 -10.06 -9.01 -26.85
CA ARG A 714 -10.50 -8.69 -25.48
C ARG A 714 -9.36 -8.70 -24.46
N THR A 715 -8.73 -7.56 -24.22
CA THR A 715 -8.14 -7.14 -22.91
C THR A 715 -7.54 -5.74 -23.10
N ALA A 716 -8.23 -4.71 -22.60
CA ALA A 716 -7.98 -3.32 -23.00
C ALA A 716 -6.97 -2.55 -22.12
N PHE A 717 -6.24 -3.19 -21.20
CA PHE A 717 -5.44 -2.42 -20.21
C PHE A 717 -4.07 -3.00 -19.87
N SER A 718 -3.35 -3.63 -20.80
CA SER A 718 -1.90 -3.71 -20.63
C SER A 718 -1.28 -2.38 -21.08
N ASN A 719 -0.62 -1.67 -20.16
CA ASN A 719 0.21 -0.46 -20.33
C ASN A 719 -0.42 0.89 -19.93
N LEU A 720 -0.37 1.20 -18.63
CA LEU A 720 -0.19 2.58 -18.16
C LEU A 720 1.04 2.65 -17.23
N LYS A 721 2.16 3.17 -17.75
CA LYS A 721 3.38 3.51 -16.99
C LYS A 721 3.37 4.99 -16.61
N LEU A 722 3.34 5.28 -15.30
CA LEU A 722 3.10 6.60 -14.69
C LEU A 722 4.29 7.60 -14.71
N ASN A 723 5.37 7.38 -15.48
CA ASN A 723 6.60 8.20 -15.37
C ASN A 723 6.89 9.19 -16.52
N GLN A 724 5.95 9.48 -17.42
CA GLN A 724 6.18 10.49 -18.49
C GLN A 724 5.44 11.83 -18.32
N LEU A 725 4.68 12.01 -17.23
CA LEU A 725 3.90 13.25 -17.04
C LEU A 725 4.67 14.43 -16.41
N GLN A 726 5.96 14.29 -16.11
CA GLN A 726 6.72 15.38 -15.48
C GLN A 726 7.32 16.42 -16.46
N ASN A 727 7.26 16.22 -17.79
CA ASN A 727 8.04 17.07 -18.72
C ASN A 727 7.35 17.57 -19.99
N LEU A 728 6.01 17.61 -20.08
CA LEU A 728 5.34 18.14 -21.28
C LEU A 728 4.39 19.31 -20.95
N SER A 729 4.82 20.51 -21.34
CA SER A 729 3.93 21.66 -21.53
C SER A 729 3.08 21.40 -22.77
N LEU A 730 1.77 21.24 -22.61
CA LEU A 730 0.87 20.84 -23.70
C LEU A 730 -0.03 21.99 -24.15
N SER A 731 -0.09 22.19 -25.46
CA SER A 731 -1.05 23.04 -26.18
C SER A 731 -2.24 22.21 -26.69
N ASP A 732 -3.40 22.85 -26.76
CA ASP A 732 -4.75 22.28 -26.91
C ASP A 732 -4.99 21.34 -28.13
N GLU A 733 -4.11 21.33 -29.12
CA GLU A 733 -4.26 20.52 -30.35
C GLU A 733 -3.83 19.04 -30.17
N VAL A 734 -3.07 18.72 -29.12
CA VAL A 734 -2.58 17.36 -28.83
C VAL A 734 -3.65 16.51 -28.11
N LEU A 735 -4.67 17.12 -27.52
CA LEU A 735 -5.67 16.39 -26.74
C LEU A 735 -6.75 15.70 -27.60
N PHE A 736 -7.06 16.27 -28.77
CA PHE A 736 -8.16 15.79 -29.62
C PHE A 736 -7.77 14.70 -30.63
N GLN A 737 -6.49 14.57 -30.99
CA GLN A 737 -6.04 13.53 -31.93
C GLN A 737 -5.76 12.16 -31.28
N ASN A 738 -5.82 12.06 -29.94
CA ASN A 738 -5.38 10.87 -29.20
C ASN A 738 -6.51 10.01 -28.59
N ILE A 739 -7.78 10.30 -28.89
CA ILE A 739 -8.93 9.54 -28.35
C ILE A 739 -8.97 8.08 -28.82
N ASP A 740 -8.45 7.77 -30.02
CA ASP A 740 -8.35 6.39 -30.52
C ASP A 740 -7.04 5.68 -30.14
N LEU A 741 -6.07 6.40 -29.56
CA LEU A 741 -4.81 5.88 -29.01
C LEU A 741 -4.96 5.31 -27.59
N PHE A 742 -6.07 5.60 -26.91
CA PHE A 742 -6.48 4.94 -25.65
C PHE A 742 -7.11 3.55 -25.87
N ARG A 743 -7.15 3.03 -27.12
CA ARG A 743 -7.64 1.68 -27.43
C ARG A 743 -6.76 0.84 -28.36
N ALA A 744 -5.67 1.35 -28.89
CA ALA A 744 -4.67 0.55 -29.60
C ALA A 744 -3.40 1.37 -29.78
N GLN A 745 -2.29 0.82 -29.29
CA GLN A 745 -0.94 1.35 -29.47
C GLN A 745 -0.65 1.67 -30.95
N ASP A 746 -0.07 2.84 -31.22
CA ASP A 746 0.56 3.10 -32.51
C ASP A 746 1.95 2.46 -32.52
N VAL A 747 2.16 1.57 -33.49
CA VAL A 747 3.31 0.69 -33.71
C VAL A 747 4.51 1.44 -34.32
N MET A 748 4.47 2.76 -34.47
CA MET A 748 5.37 3.51 -35.36
C MET A 748 6.55 4.24 -34.69
N GLY A 749 7.01 3.76 -33.53
CA GLY A 749 8.24 4.26 -32.89
C GLY A 749 9.49 3.38 -33.03
N GLN A 750 9.37 2.11 -33.45
CA GLN A 750 10.40 1.09 -33.16
C GLN A 750 11.15 0.48 -34.36
N LEU A 751 11.08 1.02 -35.58
CA LEU A 751 11.84 0.47 -36.73
C LEU A 751 12.74 1.46 -37.48
N VAL A 752 13.18 2.55 -36.83
CA VAL A 752 14.13 3.51 -37.44
C VAL A 752 15.55 2.91 -37.58
N SER A 753 15.87 1.83 -36.86
CA SER A 753 17.20 1.20 -36.96
C SER A 753 17.37 0.32 -38.20
N SER A 754 16.30 -0.05 -38.90
CA SER A 754 16.35 -0.92 -40.10
C SER A 754 15.77 -0.26 -41.37
N PHE A 755 14.97 0.78 -41.21
CA PHE A 755 14.31 1.54 -42.28
C PHE A 755 14.40 3.04 -42.00
N GLY A 756 14.41 3.87 -43.04
CA GLY A 756 14.31 5.33 -42.89
C GLY A 756 12.94 5.76 -42.32
N ARG A 757 12.79 7.06 -42.04
CA ARG A 757 11.50 7.65 -41.64
C ARG A 757 10.41 7.28 -42.66
N GLU A 758 9.27 6.76 -42.18
CA GLU A 758 8.13 6.43 -43.05
C GLU A 758 7.46 7.71 -43.58
N THR A 759 7.35 7.85 -44.90
CA THR A 759 6.52 8.87 -45.53
C THR A 759 5.07 8.40 -45.46
N THR A 760 4.18 9.18 -44.84
CA THR A 760 2.78 8.79 -44.57
C THR A 760 1.78 9.85 -45.03
N ILE A 761 0.63 9.42 -45.55
CA ILE A 761 -0.51 10.27 -45.92
C ILE A 761 -1.86 9.60 -45.67
N ASP A 762 -2.79 10.34 -45.09
CA ASP A 762 -4.20 9.95 -44.99
C ASP A 762 -4.95 10.33 -46.27
N SER A 763 -5.26 9.34 -47.11
CA SER A 763 -6.09 9.59 -48.29
C SER A 763 -7.56 9.68 -47.88
N LYS A 764 -8.12 10.89 -47.94
CA LYS A 764 -9.53 11.15 -47.60
C LYS A 764 -10.51 10.65 -48.67
N THR A 765 -10.03 10.20 -49.82
CA THR A 765 -10.86 9.68 -50.92
C THR A 765 -11.26 8.21 -50.70
N HIS A 766 -10.37 7.40 -50.10
CA HIS A 766 -10.57 5.96 -49.89
C HIS A 766 -10.57 5.58 -48.39
N GLY A 767 -10.54 6.56 -47.50
CA GLY A 767 -10.52 6.35 -46.04
C GLY A 767 -9.34 5.50 -45.58
N SER A 768 -8.22 5.54 -46.32
CA SER A 768 -7.05 4.69 -46.05
C SER A 768 -5.81 5.55 -45.84
N THR A 769 -5.02 5.20 -44.83
CA THR A 769 -3.69 5.77 -44.56
C THR A 769 -2.65 4.97 -45.33
N TYR A 770 -1.90 5.61 -46.21
CA TYR A 770 -0.79 4.98 -46.91
C TYR A 770 0.54 5.43 -46.33
N GLY A 771 1.52 4.54 -46.28
CA GLY A 771 2.88 4.90 -45.90
C GLY A 771 3.94 3.98 -46.52
N TYR A 772 5.15 4.50 -46.73
CA TYR A 772 6.27 3.67 -47.21
C TYR A 772 7.61 4.06 -46.57
N ALA A 773 8.49 3.07 -46.44
CA ALA A 773 9.87 3.27 -46.00
C ALA A 773 10.81 2.29 -46.72
N PHE A 774 11.98 2.78 -47.15
CA PHE A 774 13.03 1.95 -47.75
C PHE A 774 14.04 1.46 -46.68
N SER A 775 14.54 0.24 -46.86
CA SER A 775 15.55 -0.36 -45.97
C SER A 775 16.86 0.43 -46.03
N LEU A 776 17.55 0.54 -44.89
CA LEU A 776 18.85 1.24 -44.78
C LEU A 776 20.07 0.29 -44.86
N GLY A 777 19.84 -1.02 -45.07
CA GLY A 777 20.85 -2.07 -45.07
C GLY A 777 21.30 -2.52 -46.48
N ALA A 778 22.18 -3.55 -46.54
CA ALA A 778 22.85 -3.99 -47.78
C ALA A 778 21.93 -4.58 -48.88
N SER A 779 20.65 -4.84 -48.59
CA SER A 779 19.64 -5.29 -49.55
C SER A 779 18.55 -4.23 -49.67
N GLU A 780 18.29 -3.73 -50.88
CA GLU A 780 17.26 -2.72 -51.13
C GLU A 780 15.86 -3.36 -51.16
N PHE A 781 15.02 -3.03 -50.19
CA PHE A 781 13.61 -3.41 -50.17
C PHE A 781 12.76 -2.33 -49.52
N MET A 782 11.49 -2.26 -49.89
CA MET A 782 10.56 -1.25 -49.40
C MET A 782 9.44 -1.89 -48.61
N ARG A 783 9.16 -1.35 -47.43
CA ARG A 783 7.94 -1.63 -46.67
C ARG A 783 6.87 -0.65 -47.12
N ALA A 784 5.74 -1.18 -47.59
CA ALA A 784 4.53 -0.44 -47.90
C ALA A 784 3.49 -0.70 -46.82
N ARG A 785 2.73 0.32 -46.44
CA ARG A 785 1.65 0.26 -45.46
C ARG A 785 0.37 0.83 -46.07
N ARG A 786 -0.74 0.14 -45.79
CA ARG A 786 -2.10 0.64 -45.93
C ARG A 786 -2.85 0.34 -44.64
N ASN A 787 -3.27 1.38 -43.92
CA ASN A 787 -3.87 1.28 -42.59
C ASN A 787 -2.95 0.46 -41.66
N LYS A 788 -3.46 -0.66 -41.14
CA LYS A 788 -2.72 -1.62 -40.30
C LYS A 788 -2.02 -2.72 -41.11
N THR A 789 -2.27 -2.82 -42.41
CA THR A 789 -1.71 -3.87 -43.29
C THR A 789 -0.37 -3.42 -43.86
N THR A 790 0.66 -4.24 -43.72
CA THR A 790 1.99 -3.97 -44.29
C THR A 790 2.44 -5.06 -45.24
N LYS A 791 3.08 -4.66 -46.34
CA LYS A 791 3.70 -5.54 -47.32
C LYS A 791 5.16 -5.15 -47.52
N THR A 792 6.01 -6.12 -47.83
CA THR A 792 7.43 -5.88 -48.13
C THR A 792 7.71 -6.31 -49.55
N THR A 793 8.34 -5.43 -50.35
CA THR A 793 8.75 -5.75 -51.72
C THR A 793 10.24 -5.52 -51.91
N THR A 794 10.90 -6.50 -52.52
CA THR A 794 12.27 -6.37 -53.07
C THR A 794 12.25 -5.93 -54.54
N ASN A 795 11.06 -5.86 -55.18
CA ASN A 795 10.91 -5.38 -56.55
C ASN A 795 10.82 -3.85 -56.56
N MET A 796 11.93 -3.20 -56.94
CA MET A 796 12.07 -1.73 -56.90
C MET A 796 11.14 -0.98 -57.86
N SER A 797 10.70 -1.60 -58.96
CA SER A 797 9.71 -0.98 -59.86
C SER A 797 8.33 -0.91 -59.23
N LYS A 798 7.91 -1.97 -58.50
CA LYS A 798 6.66 -1.96 -57.73
C LYS A 798 6.76 -1.04 -56.51
N ALA A 799 7.93 -1.02 -55.86
CA ALA A 799 8.21 -0.13 -54.75
C ALA A 799 8.05 1.34 -55.17
N LYS A 800 8.73 1.72 -56.26
CA LYS A 800 8.67 3.07 -56.83
C LYS A 800 7.26 3.47 -57.26
N ALA A 801 6.50 2.59 -57.91
CA ALA A 801 5.13 2.89 -58.32
C ALA A 801 4.20 3.21 -57.13
N PHE A 802 4.43 2.61 -55.97
CA PHE A 802 3.66 2.90 -54.76
C PHE A 802 4.18 4.13 -54.01
N SER A 803 5.49 4.30 -53.89
CA SER A 803 6.06 5.50 -53.28
C SER A 803 5.68 6.76 -54.05
N ASP A 804 5.78 6.72 -55.39
CA ASP A 804 5.36 7.84 -56.26
C ASP A 804 3.86 8.13 -56.08
N GLY A 805 3.02 7.09 -55.98
CA GLY A 805 1.59 7.26 -55.71
C GLY A 805 1.32 7.92 -54.35
N VAL A 806 2.08 7.60 -53.31
CA VAL A 806 1.97 8.23 -51.98
C VAL A 806 2.45 9.68 -52.01
N ASP A 807 3.57 9.95 -52.66
CA ASP A 807 4.15 11.30 -52.79
C ASP A 807 3.25 12.21 -53.65
N ASP A 808 2.64 11.69 -54.71
CA ASP A 808 1.69 12.43 -55.55
C ASP A 808 0.42 12.82 -54.77
N ILE A 809 -0.06 11.99 -53.83
CA ILE A 809 -1.17 12.35 -52.94
C ILE A 809 -0.76 13.50 -52.01
N ILE A 810 0.45 13.45 -51.47
CA ILE A 810 1.01 14.50 -50.61
C ILE A 810 1.12 15.82 -51.39
N SER A 811 1.71 15.77 -52.58
CA SER A 811 1.88 16.95 -53.44
C SER A 811 0.53 17.56 -53.82
N ALA A 812 -0.45 16.75 -54.22
CA ALA A 812 -1.79 17.25 -54.56
C ALA A 812 -2.52 17.86 -53.36
N ARG A 813 -2.35 17.29 -52.15
CA ARG A 813 -2.87 17.88 -50.91
C ARG A 813 -2.27 19.26 -50.65
N ASP A 814 -0.96 19.37 -50.78
CA ASP A 814 -0.23 20.60 -50.48
C ASP A 814 -0.57 21.71 -51.49
N GLU A 815 -0.74 21.36 -52.77
CA GLU A 815 -1.28 22.26 -53.80
C GLU A 815 -2.69 22.77 -53.45
N ILE A 816 -3.59 21.90 -52.98
CA ILE A 816 -4.93 22.30 -52.52
C ILE A 816 -4.83 23.20 -51.29
N GLY A 817 -3.89 22.93 -50.37
CA GLY A 817 -3.64 23.74 -49.18
C GLY A 817 -3.24 25.17 -49.52
N LEU A 818 -2.46 25.37 -50.59
CA LEU A 818 -2.06 26.70 -51.08
C LEU A 818 -3.25 27.53 -51.61
N ILE A 819 -4.36 26.89 -51.96
CA ILE A 819 -5.61 27.57 -52.38
C ILE A 819 -6.36 28.14 -51.16
N GLY A 820 -5.93 27.83 -49.93
CA GLY A 820 -6.42 28.45 -48.70
C GLY A 820 -7.78 27.92 -48.24
N ILE A 821 -8.18 26.73 -48.68
CA ILE A 821 -9.44 26.09 -48.27
C ILE A 821 -9.24 25.10 -47.11
N GLY A 822 -10.15 25.15 -46.13
CA GLY A 822 -10.15 24.18 -45.03
C GLY A 822 -10.59 22.78 -45.48
N THR A 823 -10.14 21.75 -44.77
CA THR A 823 -10.43 20.32 -45.07
C THR A 823 -11.92 20.01 -45.17
N ALA A 824 -12.78 20.69 -44.40
CA ALA A 824 -14.23 20.53 -44.47
C ALA A 824 -14.80 21.00 -45.83
N VAL A 825 -14.27 22.09 -46.39
CA VAL A 825 -14.69 22.61 -47.70
C VAL A 825 -14.19 21.69 -48.82
N PHE A 826 -12.95 21.21 -48.73
CA PHE A 826 -12.42 20.20 -49.64
C PHE A 826 -13.30 18.95 -49.69
N MET A 827 -13.69 18.40 -48.52
CA MET A 827 -14.53 17.21 -48.46
C MET A 827 -15.94 17.46 -49.00
N ALA A 828 -16.54 18.62 -48.69
CA ALA A 828 -17.85 18.99 -49.22
C ALA A 828 -17.84 19.08 -50.76
N VAL A 829 -16.80 19.71 -51.32
CA VAL A 829 -16.63 19.84 -52.77
C VAL A 829 -16.32 18.47 -53.41
N TYR A 830 -15.45 17.67 -52.81
CA TYR A 830 -15.11 16.33 -53.29
C TYR A 830 -16.35 15.44 -53.39
N ILE A 831 -17.14 15.36 -52.31
CA ILE A 831 -18.39 14.59 -52.26
C ILE A 831 -19.38 15.09 -53.32
N ALA A 832 -19.49 16.41 -53.49
CA ALA A 832 -20.38 17.02 -54.46
C ALA A 832 -19.92 16.83 -55.92
N ILE A 833 -18.63 16.65 -56.20
CA ILE A 833 -18.14 16.37 -57.57
C ILE A 833 -18.27 14.87 -57.90
N GLN A 834 -18.31 13.97 -56.91
CA GLN A 834 -18.46 12.53 -57.15
C GLN A 834 -19.73 12.13 -57.90
N ILE A 835 -20.78 12.96 -57.90
CA ILE A 835 -22.03 12.70 -58.64
C ILE A 835 -21.92 12.84 -60.16
N ILE A 836 -20.81 13.38 -60.68
CA ILE A 836 -20.55 13.45 -62.13
C ILE A 836 -19.40 12.52 -62.54
N PRO A 837 -19.35 12.03 -63.80
CA PRO A 837 -18.26 11.15 -64.26
C PRO A 837 -16.88 11.78 -64.11
N ILE A 838 -15.88 10.98 -63.70
CA ILE A 838 -14.49 11.42 -63.41
C ILE A 838 -13.87 12.22 -64.57
N VAL A 839 -14.16 11.85 -65.83
CA VAL A 839 -13.69 12.57 -67.03
C VAL A 839 -14.19 14.02 -67.13
N ASN A 840 -15.24 14.37 -66.37
CA ASN A 840 -15.84 15.70 -66.32
C ASN A 840 -15.50 16.47 -65.04
N TRP A 841 -14.64 15.94 -64.16
CA TRP A 841 -14.26 16.58 -62.89
C TRP A 841 -13.43 17.85 -63.09
N VAL A 842 -12.88 18.07 -64.28
CA VAL A 842 -12.15 19.30 -64.67
C VAL A 842 -12.96 20.12 -65.70
N GLY A 843 -14.25 19.82 -65.89
CA GLY A 843 -15.14 20.49 -66.84
C GLY A 843 -16.12 21.49 -66.20
N ASN A 844 -16.89 22.19 -67.03
CA ASN A 844 -17.86 23.21 -66.59
C ASN A 844 -18.88 22.70 -65.54
N ALA A 845 -19.21 21.40 -65.57
CA ALA A 845 -20.12 20.79 -64.60
C ALA A 845 -19.52 20.76 -63.17
N ALA A 846 -18.24 20.42 -63.04
CA ALA A 846 -17.55 20.42 -61.75
C ALA A 846 -17.39 21.85 -61.22
N LEU A 847 -17.03 22.79 -62.10
CA LEU A 847 -16.86 24.20 -61.73
C LEU A 847 -18.17 24.83 -61.21
N THR A 848 -19.30 24.45 -61.81
CA THR A 848 -20.63 24.88 -61.36
C THR A 848 -20.94 24.36 -59.97
N ILE A 849 -20.64 23.08 -59.69
CA ILE A 849 -20.83 22.46 -58.37
C ILE A 849 -19.91 23.09 -57.33
N ILE A 850 -18.64 23.32 -57.67
CA ILE A 850 -17.68 23.99 -56.79
C ILE A 850 -18.22 25.37 -56.39
N ASN A 851 -18.64 26.18 -57.35
CA ASN A 851 -19.18 27.51 -57.08
C ASN A 851 -20.45 27.49 -56.21
N ILE A 852 -21.31 26.48 -56.35
CA ILE A 852 -22.49 26.32 -55.50
C ILE A 852 -22.09 25.96 -54.07
N VAL A 853 -21.15 25.02 -53.89
CA VAL A 853 -20.71 24.54 -52.58
C VAL A 853 -19.89 25.60 -51.84
N THR A 854 -19.11 26.39 -52.55
CA THR A 854 -18.28 27.47 -51.97
C THR A 854 -19.00 28.83 -51.90
N GLY A 855 -20.23 28.91 -52.40
CA GLY A 855 -21.07 30.12 -52.33
C GLY A 855 -20.70 31.24 -53.32
N GLY A 856 -19.87 30.96 -54.33
CA GLY A 856 -19.54 31.87 -55.43
C GLY A 856 -18.81 33.18 -55.08
N GLY A 857 -18.58 33.46 -53.79
CA GLY A 857 -18.04 34.74 -53.31
C GLY A 857 -16.59 34.69 -52.78
N ILE A 858 -15.97 33.52 -52.78
CA ILE A 858 -14.58 33.36 -52.34
C ILE A 858 -13.72 33.38 -53.60
N GLY A 859 -12.68 34.22 -53.65
CA GLY A 859 -11.75 34.34 -54.79
C GLY A 859 -10.87 33.11 -55.03
N ILE A 860 -11.43 31.91 -54.86
CA ILE A 860 -10.84 30.60 -55.08
C ILE A 860 -10.83 30.35 -56.59
N ASP A 861 -9.66 30.01 -57.12
CA ASP A 861 -9.56 29.48 -58.48
C ASP A 861 -10.20 28.08 -58.52
N GLY A 862 -11.50 28.05 -58.82
CA GLY A 862 -12.28 26.82 -58.85
C GLY A 862 -11.78 25.81 -59.87
N ILE A 863 -11.05 26.24 -60.91
CA ILE A 863 -10.43 25.33 -61.89
C ILE A 863 -9.19 24.69 -61.26
N ALA A 864 -8.34 25.47 -60.60
CA ALA A 864 -7.18 24.93 -59.86
C ALA A 864 -7.62 23.96 -58.76
N LEU A 865 -8.71 24.26 -58.05
CA LEU A 865 -9.28 23.36 -57.05
C LEU A 865 -9.83 22.07 -57.67
N ALA A 866 -10.54 22.16 -58.80
CA ALA A 866 -11.03 20.99 -59.53
C ALA A 866 -9.90 20.07 -59.99
N ILE A 867 -8.81 20.66 -60.53
CA ILE A 867 -7.60 19.94 -60.96
C ILE A 867 -6.90 19.29 -59.77
N GLY A 868 -6.71 20.02 -58.67
CA GLY A 868 -6.10 19.49 -57.45
C GLY A 868 -6.88 18.31 -56.87
N ILE A 869 -8.21 18.41 -56.82
CA ILE A 869 -9.09 17.31 -56.36
C ILE A 869 -8.99 16.10 -57.31
N TYR A 870 -8.97 16.33 -58.62
CA TYR A 870 -8.82 15.27 -59.61
C TYR A 870 -7.47 14.55 -59.44
N HIS A 871 -6.37 15.29 -59.32
CA HIS A 871 -5.03 14.73 -59.11
C HIS A 871 -4.94 13.96 -57.79
N TYR A 872 -5.48 14.51 -56.70
CA TYR A 872 -5.52 13.86 -55.40
C TYR A 872 -6.29 12.53 -55.45
N TYR A 873 -7.40 12.48 -56.19
CA TYR A 873 -8.18 11.27 -56.41
C TYR A 873 -7.44 10.24 -57.28
N THR A 874 -6.85 10.64 -58.40
CA THR A 874 -6.12 9.72 -59.28
C THR A 874 -4.86 9.17 -58.62
N ALA A 875 -4.13 9.98 -57.86
CA ALA A 875 -2.96 9.54 -57.10
C ALA A 875 -3.35 8.52 -56.02
N SER A 876 -4.48 8.75 -55.35
CA SER A 876 -5.05 7.80 -54.38
C SER A 876 -5.39 6.45 -55.01
N GLN A 877 -5.94 6.44 -56.23
CA GLN A 877 -6.22 5.20 -56.97
C GLN A 877 -4.95 4.48 -57.42
N SER A 878 -3.94 5.23 -57.83
CA SER A 878 -2.63 4.68 -58.21
C SER A 878 -1.93 4.02 -57.02
N ALA A 879 -1.91 4.67 -55.85
CA ALA A 879 -1.36 4.11 -54.61
C ALA A 879 -2.09 2.83 -54.18
N GLU A 880 -3.43 2.82 -54.22
CA GLU A 880 -4.25 1.65 -53.91
C GLU A 880 -3.96 0.47 -54.88
N SER A 881 -3.92 0.75 -56.18
CA SER A 881 -3.60 -0.26 -57.20
C SER A 881 -2.20 -0.82 -57.04
N ALA A 882 -1.21 0.04 -56.76
CA ALA A 882 0.17 -0.36 -56.55
C ALA A 882 0.34 -1.19 -55.27
N PHE A 883 -0.35 -0.81 -54.18
CA PHE A 883 -0.37 -1.58 -52.93
C PHE A 883 -0.95 -2.99 -53.12
N ASN A 884 -2.02 -3.11 -53.89
CA ASN A 884 -2.67 -4.40 -54.16
C ASN A 884 -1.84 -5.30 -55.09
N LYS A 885 -0.96 -4.73 -55.93
CA LYS A 885 -0.07 -5.47 -56.85
C LYS A 885 1.28 -5.89 -56.24
N MET A 886 1.64 -5.31 -55.10
CA MET A 886 2.73 -5.81 -54.24
C MET A 886 2.26 -7.03 -53.48
#